data_AF-A0A8T0GGQ0-F1
#
_entry.id   AF-A0A8T0GGQ0-F1
#
_cell.length_a   1.000
_cell.length_b   1.000
_cell.length_c   1.000
_cell.angle_alpha   90.00
_cell.angle_beta   90.00
_cell.angle_gamma   90.00
#
_symmetry.space_group_name_H-M   'P 1'
#
loop_
_entity.id
_entity.type
_entity.pdbx_description
1 polymer ?
#
loop_
_entity_poly.entity_id
_entity_poly.type
_entity_poly.pdbx_seq_one_letter_code
_entity_poly.pdbx_strand_id
1 'polypeptide(L)'
;MKKSQIIVTFVYKVENEKAVAKLKEVQLETKQRLQEMAEEKAYLASQLANRHIQRYGTDSDSLHEKLQNALSRETALRIDLDKMRDSYSELEKRVNREESSRMKDLELKLKTLHETLEAERQSHAQMEGRKQAMIQQEELIASLQETVSDQASKIRALTTMLEGGEGQGKNSVSENLDKKEAQQQIETLQAQVKKLEQSLRAAKKETGLQVTKSGMEENETFRRMQAELVAVQRQAHQKEEETNRIIHHLKVENEKIKHESVTRIRNLKQQIQTRAQSDHSISESELSAVNRVKDLEKQLANLRIHYSRKVKELSEKLEEASKPKLEDVLNRNKTLTSSMAPPSRVATTRLIQPAQGKALREAKERIALQEDVISQKDRTIKSLQTQLQEVESNRAGPTCTTSVGPSPVPSMVQGEVQTKPGAQERHSSSTSEQESMNLRNKGTRLKTGTNMITNDIYATDEVVVLRRELEKSELTREVLQKACNESVEKAVLLTLQHQQAQQLQQIRQSQMKHHRSSECQTPLAGWVDHRSGLEGLNWISARSSSEIANRTMEARLKVMSEEVEEANSMCHLSPRMQQIMSLKKQVAEMEARQQQRETEWQKLLQETKQTSSIEQEYAERKWREALNSKNMEVEKIRLELNTIIEAAMAMQQAQHR
;
A
#
# COMPACT_ATOMS: atom_id res chain seq x y z
N MET A 1 -64.37 20.80 -6.98
CA MET A 1 -63.55 19.83 -6.21
C MET A 1 -62.04 20.05 -6.35
N LYS A 2 -61.44 20.05 -7.55
CA LYS A 2 -59.98 20.19 -7.71
C LYS A 2 -59.36 21.47 -7.07
N LYS A 3 -60.03 22.62 -7.13
CA LYS A 3 -59.55 23.87 -6.49
C LYS A 3 -59.49 23.78 -4.97
N SER A 4 -60.48 23.18 -4.32
CA SER A 4 -60.49 23.01 -2.86
C SER A 4 -59.38 22.08 -2.38
N GLN A 5 -59.06 21.03 -3.13
CA GLN A 5 -57.98 20.11 -2.80
C GLN A 5 -56.59 20.76 -2.90
N ILE A 6 -56.39 21.64 -3.88
CA ILE A 6 -55.15 22.44 -4.02
C ILE A 6 -54.99 23.43 -2.87
N ILE A 7 -56.07 24.07 -2.42
CA ILE A 7 -56.02 25.00 -1.28
C ILE A 7 -55.66 24.26 0.01
N VAL A 8 -56.27 23.09 0.25
CA VAL A 8 -55.97 22.28 1.45
C VAL A 8 -54.54 21.77 1.45
N THR A 9 -54.01 21.29 0.32
CA THR A 9 -52.61 20.85 0.25
C THR A 9 -51.62 21.99 0.40
N PHE A 10 -51.94 23.18 -0.11
CA PHE A 10 -51.11 24.38 0.07
C PHE A 10 -51.09 24.85 1.53
N VAL A 11 -52.25 24.95 2.18
CA VAL A 11 -52.34 25.33 3.61
C VAL A 11 -51.58 24.32 4.48
N TYR A 12 -51.77 23.03 4.23
CA TYR A 12 -51.04 21.97 4.94
C TYR A 12 -49.53 22.08 4.75
N LYS A 13 -49.06 22.36 3.53
CA LYS A 13 -47.63 22.54 3.24
C LYS A 13 -47.05 23.74 4.01
N VAL A 14 -47.73 24.88 4.00
CA VAL A 14 -47.30 26.09 4.72
C VAL A 14 -47.27 25.87 6.23
N GLU A 15 -48.28 25.20 6.79
CA GLU A 15 -48.31 24.86 8.22
C GLU A 15 -47.20 23.87 8.60
N ASN A 16 -46.90 22.90 7.74
CA ASN A 16 -45.81 21.96 7.96
C ASN A 16 -44.43 22.66 7.88
N GLU A 17 -44.22 23.56 6.92
CA GLU A 17 -43.00 24.38 6.85
C GLU A 17 -42.84 25.25 8.11
N LYS A 18 -43.93 25.83 8.62
CA LYS A 18 -43.93 26.59 9.88
C LYS A 18 -43.63 25.70 11.10
N ALA A 19 -44.15 24.47 11.14
CA ALA A 19 -43.85 23.51 12.20
C ALA A 19 -42.39 23.06 12.16
N VAL A 20 -41.85 22.78 10.99
CA VAL A 20 -40.43 22.43 10.80
C VAL A 20 -39.52 23.59 11.19
N ALA A 21 -39.87 24.84 10.86
CA ALA A 21 -39.12 26.01 11.29
C ALA A 21 -39.07 26.14 12.82
N LYS A 22 -40.20 25.97 13.50
CA LYS A 22 -40.27 25.95 14.97
C LYS A 22 -39.47 24.81 15.59
N LEU A 23 -39.49 23.61 14.99
CA LEU A 23 -38.67 22.49 15.45
C LEU A 23 -37.18 22.78 15.35
N LYS A 24 -36.74 23.42 14.26
CA LYS A 24 -35.32 23.84 14.11
C LYS A 24 -34.93 24.90 15.13
N GLU A 25 -35.82 25.84 15.43
CA GLU A 25 -35.62 26.87 16.46
C GLU A 25 -35.46 26.24 17.85
N VAL A 26 -36.37 25.33 18.24
CA VAL A 26 -36.29 24.60 19.52
C VAL A 26 -35.03 23.72 19.59
N GLN A 27 -34.63 23.09 18.49
CA GLN A 27 -33.38 22.31 18.42
C GLN A 27 -32.15 23.20 18.62
N LEU A 28 -32.12 24.39 18.01
CA LEU A 28 -31.04 25.36 18.19
C LEU A 28 -30.98 25.85 19.64
N GLU A 29 -32.12 26.23 20.22
CA GLU A 29 -32.23 26.68 21.61
C GLU A 29 -31.79 25.58 22.58
N THR A 30 -32.16 24.33 22.32
CA THR A 30 -31.74 23.18 23.13
C THR A 30 -30.22 22.96 23.03
N LYS A 31 -29.65 23.07 21.83
CA LYS A 31 -28.20 22.95 21.62
C LYS A 31 -27.44 24.07 22.35
N GLN A 32 -27.95 25.30 22.30
CA GLN A 32 -27.38 26.43 23.01
C GLN A 32 -27.45 26.23 24.54
N ARG A 33 -28.60 25.83 25.09
CA ARG A 33 -28.74 25.51 26.52
C ARG A 33 -27.80 24.38 26.96
N LEU A 34 -27.61 23.35 26.14
CA LEU A 34 -26.67 22.27 26.44
C LEU A 34 -25.22 22.78 26.48
N GLN A 35 -24.85 23.69 25.57
CA GLN A 35 -23.54 24.33 25.59
C GLN A 35 -23.35 25.21 26.85
N GLU A 36 -24.34 26.05 27.18
CA GLU A 36 -24.31 26.90 28.38
C GLU A 36 -24.19 26.05 29.66
N MET A 37 -24.95 24.95 29.77
CA MET A 37 -24.82 24.02 30.91
C MET A 37 -23.45 23.31 30.94
N ALA A 38 -22.85 23.00 29.79
CA ALA A 38 -21.53 22.40 29.73
C ALA A 38 -20.44 23.39 30.19
N GLU A 39 -20.54 24.65 29.77
CA GLU A 39 -19.65 25.74 30.20
C GLU A 39 -19.81 26.02 31.70
N GLU A 40 -21.05 26.07 32.22
CA GLU A 40 -21.31 26.24 33.66
C GLU A 40 -20.76 25.05 34.47
N LYS A 41 -20.95 23.82 33.99
CA LYS A 41 -20.40 22.62 34.63
C LYS A 41 -18.87 22.65 34.67
N ALA A 42 -18.22 23.06 33.58
CA ALA A 42 -16.77 23.22 33.52
C ALA A 42 -16.28 24.32 34.48
N TYR A 43 -17.01 25.45 34.55
CA TYR A 43 -16.73 26.54 35.48
C TYR A 43 -16.85 26.11 36.94
N LEU A 44 -17.93 25.41 37.31
CA LEU A 44 -18.12 24.88 38.66
C LEU A 44 -17.09 23.81 39.02
N ALA A 45 -16.72 22.94 38.07
CA ALA A 45 -15.66 21.95 38.27
C ALA A 45 -14.30 22.62 38.54
N SER A 46 -13.96 23.68 37.79
CA SER A 46 -12.76 24.50 38.00
C SER A 46 -12.77 25.17 39.38
N GLN A 47 -13.90 25.76 39.80
CA GLN A 47 -14.04 26.33 41.15
C GLN A 47 -13.86 25.29 42.26
N LEU A 48 -14.42 24.09 42.09
CA LEU A 48 -14.26 22.99 43.06
C LEU A 48 -12.80 22.52 43.14
N ALA A 49 -12.13 22.37 42.00
CA ALA A 49 -10.71 22.04 41.95
C ALA A 49 -9.86 23.10 42.67
N ASN A 50 -10.12 24.39 42.41
CA ASN A 50 -9.44 25.50 43.08
C ASN A 50 -9.64 25.50 44.60
N ARG A 51 -10.88 25.26 45.06
CA ARG A 51 -11.15 25.12 46.50
C ARG A 51 -10.46 23.90 47.13
N HIS A 52 -10.36 22.79 46.40
CA HIS A 52 -9.61 21.63 46.87
C HIS A 52 -8.13 21.93 47.01
N ILE A 53 -7.52 22.59 46.02
CA ILE A 53 -6.10 22.99 46.07
C ILE A 53 -5.84 23.93 47.26
N GLN A 54 -6.73 24.90 47.51
CA GLN A 54 -6.62 25.82 48.66
C GLN A 54 -6.76 25.12 50.02
N ARG A 55 -7.50 24.00 50.11
CA ARG A 55 -7.69 23.25 51.36
C ARG A 55 -6.53 22.33 51.74
N TYR A 56 -5.71 21.93 50.78
CA TYR A 56 -4.65 20.94 50.98
C TYR A 56 -3.24 21.47 50.67
N GLY A 57 -3.10 22.75 50.29
CA GLY A 57 -1.81 23.40 50.08
C GLY A 57 -1.19 23.94 51.37
N THR A 58 0.13 23.79 51.52
CA THR A 58 0.97 24.47 52.53
C THR A 58 0.95 26.00 52.33
N ASP A 59 1.29 26.77 53.37
CA ASP A 59 1.35 28.25 53.47
C ASP A 59 1.19 29.03 52.14
N SER A 60 0.16 29.88 52.12
CA SER A 60 -0.29 30.68 50.96
C SER A 60 0.84 31.36 50.18
N ASP A 61 1.86 31.86 50.89
CA ASP A 61 2.98 32.59 50.28
C ASP A 61 3.93 31.67 49.50
N SER A 62 4.18 30.45 50.01
CA SER A 62 5.01 29.45 49.31
C SER A 62 4.32 28.89 48.06
N LEU A 63 2.99 28.76 48.10
CA LEU A 63 2.20 28.34 46.93
C LEU A 63 2.20 29.43 45.85
N HIS A 64 2.10 30.71 46.24
CA HIS A 64 2.13 31.83 45.31
C HIS A 64 3.46 31.94 44.58
N GLU A 65 4.58 31.80 45.29
CA GLU A 65 5.92 31.80 44.69
C GLU A 65 6.11 30.64 43.70
N LYS A 66 5.68 29.42 44.07
CA LYS A 66 5.72 28.25 43.18
C LYS A 66 4.86 28.44 41.93
N LEU A 67 3.68 29.04 42.07
CA LEU A 67 2.80 29.36 40.94
C LEU A 67 3.44 30.40 40.01
N GLN A 68 4.03 31.47 40.57
CA GLN A 68 4.70 32.50 39.78
C GLN A 68 5.93 31.95 39.04
N ASN A 69 6.71 31.07 39.67
CA ASN A 69 7.81 30.38 39.03
C ASN A 69 7.33 29.42 37.93
N ALA A 70 6.24 28.68 38.17
CA ALA A 70 5.64 27.80 37.17
C ALA A 70 5.11 28.59 35.96
N LEU A 71 4.42 29.71 36.19
CA LEU A 71 3.93 30.61 35.13
C LEU A 71 5.09 31.23 34.34
N SER A 72 6.16 31.65 35.01
CA SER A 72 7.35 32.20 34.34
C SER A 72 8.07 31.14 33.50
N ARG A 73 8.10 29.89 33.97
CA ARG A 73 8.63 28.77 33.18
C ARG A 73 7.70 28.43 32.01
N GLU A 74 6.39 28.49 32.19
CA GLU A 74 5.41 28.26 31.13
C GLU A 74 5.53 29.32 30.02
N THR A 75 5.67 30.60 30.37
CA THR A 75 5.87 31.67 29.37
C THR A 75 7.19 31.49 28.62
N ALA A 76 8.28 31.12 29.29
CA ALA A 76 9.55 30.80 28.64
C ALA A 76 9.40 29.63 27.64
N LEU A 77 8.74 28.54 28.05
CA LEU A 77 8.48 27.39 27.18
C LEU A 77 7.57 27.74 26.00
N ARG A 78 6.58 28.64 26.18
CA ARG A 78 5.75 29.14 25.06
C ARG A 78 6.58 29.91 24.05
N ILE A 79 7.46 30.81 24.51
CA ILE A 79 8.37 31.55 23.64
C ILE A 79 9.29 30.59 22.86
N ASP A 80 9.82 29.55 23.53
CA ASP A 80 10.66 28.56 22.86
C ASP A 80 9.88 27.71 21.85
N LEU A 81 8.63 27.33 22.16
CA LEU A 81 7.75 26.67 21.21
C LEU A 81 7.43 27.53 19.99
N ASP A 82 7.22 28.83 20.17
CA ASP A 82 6.98 29.76 19.05
C ASP A 82 8.24 29.94 18.20
N LYS A 83 9.43 30.07 18.81
CA LYS A 83 10.72 30.06 18.06
C LYS A 83 10.91 28.76 17.26
N MET A 84 10.57 27.61 17.86
CA MET A 84 10.61 26.33 17.16
C MET A 84 9.64 26.33 15.98
N ARG A 85 8.40 26.80 16.15
CA ARG A 85 7.43 26.93 15.05
C ARG A 85 7.92 27.85 13.94
N ASP A 86 8.53 28.99 14.28
CA ASP A 86 9.09 29.92 13.31
C ASP A 86 10.23 29.26 12.52
N SER A 87 11.14 28.54 13.20
CA SER A 87 12.22 27.80 12.54
C SER A 87 11.70 26.69 11.62
N TYR A 88 10.64 25.98 12.02
CA TYR A 88 9.99 24.98 11.16
C TYR A 88 9.34 25.64 9.94
N SER A 89 8.66 26.78 10.11
CA SER A 89 8.08 27.53 8.99
C SER A 89 9.15 28.04 8.04
N GLU A 90 10.30 28.48 8.55
CA GLU A 90 11.42 28.91 7.72
C GLU A 90 12.04 27.74 6.95
N LEU A 91 12.23 26.59 7.61
CA LEU A 91 12.74 25.38 6.97
C LEU A 91 11.79 24.90 5.87
N GLU A 92 10.49 24.88 6.13
CA GLU A 92 9.46 24.53 5.14
C GLU A 92 9.51 25.48 3.94
N LYS A 93 9.66 26.80 4.16
CA LYS A 93 9.84 27.77 3.06
C LYS A 93 11.11 27.51 2.26
N ARG A 94 12.21 27.09 2.89
CA ARG A 94 13.47 26.77 2.20
C ARG A 94 13.33 25.51 1.35
N VAL A 95 12.73 24.45 1.89
CA VAL A 95 12.43 23.22 1.16
C VAL A 95 11.54 23.51 -0.05
N ASN A 96 10.46 24.26 0.12
CA ASN A 96 9.56 24.63 -0.99
C ASN A 96 10.28 25.43 -2.10
N ARG A 97 11.23 26.31 -1.75
CA ARG A 97 12.03 27.05 -2.75
C ARG A 97 12.99 26.15 -3.50
N GLU A 98 13.63 25.22 -2.80
CA GLU A 98 14.56 24.26 -3.41
C GLU A 98 13.81 23.28 -4.33
N GLU A 99 12.67 22.76 -3.88
CA GLU A 99 11.79 21.92 -4.69
C GLU A 99 11.27 22.66 -5.92
N SER A 100 10.83 23.92 -5.77
CA SER A 100 10.39 24.75 -6.91
C SER A 100 11.53 25.00 -7.91
N SER A 101 12.76 25.21 -7.43
CA SER A 101 13.93 25.41 -8.29
C SER A 101 14.29 24.11 -9.03
N ARG A 102 14.30 22.98 -8.31
CA ARG A 102 14.53 21.65 -8.90
C ARG A 102 13.48 21.28 -9.93
N MET A 103 12.21 21.63 -9.69
CA MET A 103 11.12 21.39 -10.63
C MET A 103 11.32 22.20 -11.93
N LYS A 104 11.68 23.48 -11.83
CA LYS A 104 12.02 24.32 -13.00
C LYS A 104 13.20 23.75 -13.81
N ASP A 105 14.24 23.26 -13.14
CA ASP A 105 15.39 22.63 -13.82
C ASP A 105 14.99 21.34 -14.55
N LEU A 106 14.09 20.55 -13.96
CA LEU A 106 13.55 19.34 -14.59
C LEU A 106 12.64 19.66 -15.77
N GLU A 107 11.78 20.69 -15.65
CA GLU A 107 10.95 21.18 -16.74
C GLU A 107 11.79 21.68 -17.91
N LEU A 108 12.87 22.43 -17.63
CA LEU A 108 13.81 22.88 -18.67
C LEU A 108 14.47 21.68 -19.37
N LYS A 109 14.93 20.68 -18.62
CA LYS A 109 15.52 19.46 -19.19
C LYS A 109 14.52 18.66 -20.03
N LEU A 110 13.27 18.54 -19.58
CA LEU A 110 12.21 17.88 -20.34
C LEU A 110 11.92 18.63 -21.64
N LYS A 111 11.86 19.96 -21.59
CA LYS A 111 11.70 20.79 -22.79
C LYS A 111 12.84 20.58 -23.78
N THR A 112 14.10 20.61 -23.32
CA THR A 112 15.25 20.35 -24.20
C THR A 112 15.21 18.95 -24.81
N LEU A 113 14.81 17.93 -24.04
CA LEU A 113 14.69 16.56 -24.57
C LEU A 113 13.58 16.45 -25.61
N HIS A 114 12.47 17.15 -25.41
CA HIS A 114 11.37 17.19 -26.38
C HIS A 114 11.80 17.84 -27.69
N GLU A 115 12.50 18.98 -27.61
CA GLU A 115 13.06 19.67 -28.78
C GLU A 115 14.06 18.77 -29.53
N THR A 116 14.92 18.03 -28.82
CA THR A 116 15.84 17.07 -29.46
C THR A 116 15.12 15.90 -30.13
N LEU A 117 14.09 15.34 -29.48
CA LEU A 117 13.31 14.23 -30.05
C LEU A 117 12.55 14.67 -31.31
N GLU A 118 12.04 15.90 -31.31
CA GLU A 118 11.33 16.46 -32.46
C GLU A 118 12.29 16.74 -33.63
N ALA A 119 13.49 17.23 -33.34
CA ALA A 119 14.56 17.36 -34.34
C ALA A 119 14.97 15.99 -34.94
N GLU A 120 15.07 14.94 -34.11
CA GLU A 120 15.34 13.57 -34.58
C GLU A 120 14.22 13.03 -35.46
N ARG A 121 12.96 13.26 -35.10
CA ARG A 121 11.79 12.87 -35.92
C ARG A 121 11.79 13.57 -37.27
N GLN A 122 12.10 14.86 -37.30
CA GLN A 122 12.21 15.62 -38.56
C GLN A 122 13.36 15.09 -39.43
N SER A 123 14.51 14.80 -38.82
CA SER A 123 15.65 14.19 -39.51
C SER A 123 15.28 12.81 -40.09
N HIS A 124 14.60 11.97 -39.32
CA HIS A 124 14.14 10.65 -39.78
C HIS A 124 13.14 10.76 -40.93
N ALA A 125 12.17 11.68 -40.85
CA ALA A 125 11.22 11.93 -41.93
C ALA A 125 11.91 12.39 -43.23
N GLN A 126 12.93 13.24 -43.12
CA GLN A 126 13.74 13.64 -44.29
C GLN A 126 14.51 12.45 -44.89
N MET A 127 15.08 11.60 -44.04
CA MET A 127 15.80 10.40 -44.48
C MET A 127 14.85 9.38 -45.15
N GLU A 128 13.65 9.18 -44.62
CA GLU A 128 12.62 8.34 -45.26
C GLU A 128 12.16 8.92 -46.60
N GLY A 129 11.95 10.23 -46.68
CA GLY A 129 11.62 10.89 -47.95
C GLY A 129 12.71 10.70 -49.02
N ARG A 130 13.99 10.83 -48.63
CA ARG A 130 15.12 10.52 -49.53
C ARG A 130 15.15 9.06 -49.94
N LYS A 131 14.90 8.14 -49.01
CA LYS A 131 14.85 6.70 -49.29
C LYS A 131 13.74 6.36 -50.29
N GLN A 132 12.54 6.94 -50.12
CA GLN A 132 11.43 6.76 -51.07
C GLN A 132 11.76 7.31 -52.46
N ALA A 133 12.37 8.50 -52.54
CA ALA A 133 12.82 9.06 -53.82
C ALA A 133 13.86 8.17 -54.51
N MET A 134 14.79 7.57 -53.75
CA MET A 134 15.77 6.63 -54.28
C MET A 134 15.11 5.35 -54.82
N ILE A 135 14.15 4.77 -54.08
CA ILE A 135 13.38 3.60 -54.55
C ILE A 135 12.64 3.91 -55.86
N GLN A 136 11.97 5.06 -55.95
CA GLN A 136 11.29 5.48 -57.19
C GLN A 136 12.27 5.66 -58.36
N GLN A 137 13.49 6.15 -58.09
CA GLN A 137 14.52 6.23 -59.11
C GLN A 137 15.02 4.85 -59.56
N GLU A 138 15.23 3.91 -58.64
CA GLU A 138 15.62 2.53 -58.96
C GLU A 138 14.55 1.82 -59.79
N GLU A 139 13.27 1.96 -59.45
CA GLU A 139 12.14 1.42 -60.22
C GLU A 139 12.08 2.00 -61.64
N LEU A 140 12.29 3.31 -61.80
CA LEU A 140 12.34 3.96 -63.11
C LEU A 140 13.52 3.43 -63.94
N ILE A 141 14.70 3.27 -63.34
CA ILE A 141 15.87 2.72 -64.00
C ILE A 141 15.61 1.27 -64.44
N ALA A 142 14.98 0.45 -63.59
CA ALA A 142 14.62 -0.93 -63.93
C ALA A 142 13.64 -0.99 -65.12
N SER A 143 12.60 -0.15 -65.15
CA SER A 143 11.66 -0.07 -66.27
C SER A 143 12.33 0.38 -67.57
N LEU A 144 13.26 1.36 -67.50
CA LEU A 144 14.03 1.78 -68.67
C LEU A 144 14.97 0.66 -69.17
N GLN A 145 15.56 -0.13 -68.28
CA GLN A 145 16.38 -1.28 -68.67
C GLN A 145 15.55 -2.39 -69.33
N GLU A 146 14.36 -2.68 -68.82
CA GLU A 146 13.43 -3.65 -69.39
C GLU A 146 13.01 -3.25 -70.81
N THR A 147 12.58 -1.99 -71.00
CA THR A 147 12.19 -1.48 -72.33
C THR A 147 13.35 -1.50 -73.33
N VAL A 148 14.58 -1.18 -72.91
CA VAL A 148 15.77 -1.30 -73.76
C VAL A 148 16.05 -2.76 -74.12
N SER A 149 15.91 -3.70 -73.17
CA SER A 149 16.09 -5.13 -73.41
C SER A 149 15.06 -5.68 -74.40
N ASP A 150 13.79 -5.29 -74.27
CA ASP A 150 12.71 -5.67 -75.19
C ASP A 150 12.98 -5.14 -76.60
N GLN A 151 13.35 -3.87 -76.73
CA GLN A 151 13.70 -3.28 -78.02
C GLN A 151 14.92 -3.96 -78.64
N ALA A 152 15.96 -4.24 -77.86
CA ALA A 152 17.13 -4.98 -78.33
C ALA A 152 16.76 -6.40 -78.81
N SER A 153 15.85 -7.07 -78.11
CA SER A 153 15.34 -8.39 -78.51
C SER A 153 14.54 -8.33 -79.81
N LYS A 154 13.70 -7.30 -79.97
CA LYS A 154 12.95 -7.06 -81.22
C LYS A 154 13.87 -6.76 -82.40
N ILE A 155 14.91 -5.95 -82.19
CA ILE A 155 15.94 -5.69 -83.21
C ILE A 155 16.61 -7.00 -83.61
N ARG A 156 17.06 -7.81 -82.64
CA ARG A 156 17.67 -9.12 -82.93
C ARG A 156 16.76 -10.01 -83.77
N ALA A 157 15.48 -10.12 -83.41
CA ALA A 157 14.52 -10.93 -84.15
C ALA A 157 14.33 -10.46 -85.61
N LEU A 158 14.20 -9.14 -85.82
CA LEU A 158 14.08 -8.55 -87.17
C LEU A 158 15.37 -8.76 -87.99
N THR A 159 16.54 -8.62 -87.36
CA THR A 159 17.83 -8.90 -88.02
C THR A 159 17.92 -10.38 -88.43
N THR A 160 17.53 -11.31 -87.57
CA THR A 160 17.53 -12.75 -87.90
C THR A 160 16.55 -13.08 -89.04
N MET A 161 15.39 -12.41 -89.10
CA MET A 161 14.46 -12.55 -90.23
C MET A 161 15.06 -12.06 -91.55
N LEU A 162 15.85 -10.98 -91.53
CA LEU A 162 16.53 -10.46 -92.72
C LEU A 162 17.67 -11.38 -93.18
N GLU A 163 18.47 -11.91 -92.25
CA GLU A 163 19.59 -12.83 -92.55
C GLU A 163 19.10 -14.24 -92.95
N GLY A 164 17.99 -14.71 -92.39
CA GLY A 164 17.38 -16.01 -92.74
C GLY A 164 16.67 -16.04 -94.11
N GLY A 165 16.48 -14.89 -94.76
CA GLY A 165 15.84 -14.74 -96.06
C GLY A 165 16.76 -14.93 -97.28
N GLU A 166 17.97 -15.48 -97.13
CA GLU A 166 18.91 -15.71 -98.24
C GLU A 166 18.86 -17.14 -98.83
N GLY A 167 17.92 -17.98 -98.39
CA GLY A 167 17.88 -19.40 -98.75
C GLY A 167 16.57 -19.90 -99.35
N GLN A 168 16.12 -19.40 -100.51
CA GLN A 168 15.57 -20.17 -101.64
C GLN A 168 14.81 -19.30 -102.65
N GLY A 169 15.51 -18.91 -103.71
CA GLY A 169 15.09 -18.97 -105.11
C GLY A 169 13.65 -18.59 -105.52
N LYS A 170 13.59 -17.44 -106.20
CA LYS A 170 12.71 -17.10 -107.35
C LYS A 170 11.21 -16.89 -107.05
N ASN A 171 10.84 -15.63 -106.75
CA ASN A 171 10.08 -14.80 -107.70
C ASN A 171 9.87 -13.35 -107.20
N SER A 172 10.26 -12.42 -108.08
CA SER A 172 9.65 -11.11 -108.38
C SER A 172 9.31 -10.12 -107.25
N VAL A 173 10.16 -9.08 -107.14
CA VAL A 173 9.87 -7.63 -106.93
C VAL A 173 9.15 -7.20 -105.63
N SER A 174 8.29 -8.01 -105.02
CA SER A 174 7.62 -7.70 -103.74
C SER A 174 8.57 -7.77 -102.54
N GLU A 175 9.49 -8.74 -102.51
CA GLU A 175 10.42 -8.93 -101.39
C GLU A 175 11.42 -7.78 -101.19
N ASN A 176 11.69 -6.98 -102.23
CA ASN A 176 12.60 -5.83 -102.13
C ASN A 176 11.94 -4.62 -101.46
N LEU A 177 10.62 -4.50 -101.50
CA LEU A 177 9.88 -3.46 -100.78
C LEU A 177 9.77 -3.83 -99.30
N ASP A 178 9.44 -5.08 -98.98
CA ASP A 178 9.35 -5.58 -97.60
C ASP A 178 10.72 -5.55 -96.90
N LYS A 179 11.81 -5.87 -97.60
CA LYS A 179 13.18 -5.69 -97.07
C LYS A 179 13.53 -4.22 -96.85
N LYS A 180 13.11 -3.29 -97.72
CA LYS A 180 13.36 -1.86 -97.53
C LYS A 180 12.56 -1.27 -96.38
N GLU A 181 11.30 -1.65 -96.21
CA GLU A 181 10.46 -1.23 -95.08
C GLU A 181 10.97 -1.82 -93.76
N ALA A 182 11.39 -3.09 -93.75
CA ALA A 182 12.03 -3.71 -92.59
C ALA A 182 13.37 -3.01 -92.25
N GLN A 183 14.18 -2.67 -93.25
CA GLN A 183 15.44 -1.94 -93.06
C GLN A 183 15.20 -0.53 -92.49
N GLN A 184 14.19 0.19 -92.99
CA GLN A 184 13.79 1.49 -92.45
C GLN A 184 13.28 1.40 -91.02
N GLN A 185 12.46 0.40 -90.70
CA GLN A 185 12.00 0.14 -89.32
C GLN A 185 13.17 -0.18 -88.38
N ILE A 186 14.17 -0.92 -88.84
CA ILE A 186 15.38 -1.20 -88.06
C ILE A 186 16.16 0.08 -87.81
N GLU A 187 16.35 0.94 -88.82
CA GLU A 187 17.01 2.24 -88.63
C GLU A 187 16.23 3.15 -87.66
N THR A 188 14.89 3.15 -87.73
CA THR A 188 14.07 3.94 -86.80
C THR A 188 14.16 3.40 -85.37
N LEU A 189 14.11 2.07 -85.19
CA LEU A 189 14.25 1.43 -83.88
C LEU A 189 15.67 1.62 -83.32
N GLN A 190 16.71 1.53 -84.14
CA GLN A 190 18.10 1.80 -83.73
C GLN A 190 18.28 3.27 -83.32
N ALA A 191 17.67 4.21 -84.05
CA ALA A 191 17.67 5.62 -83.67
C ALA A 191 16.93 5.85 -82.34
N GLN A 192 15.81 5.17 -82.11
CA GLN A 192 15.09 5.23 -80.84
C GLN A 192 15.87 4.61 -79.69
N VAL A 193 16.48 3.44 -79.87
CA VAL A 193 17.38 2.81 -78.88
C VAL A 193 18.55 3.72 -78.56
N LYS A 194 19.18 4.33 -79.57
CA LYS A 194 20.30 5.26 -79.37
C LYS A 194 19.88 6.52 -78.61
N LYS A 195 18.67 7.03 -78.87
CA LYS A 195 18.10 8.17 -78.13
C LYS A 195 17.76 7.79 -76.69
N LEU A 196 17.18 6.61 -76.46
CA LEU A 196 16.90 6.07 -75.14
C LEU A 196 18.19 5.76 -74.36
N GLU A 197 19.22 5.23 -74.99
CA GLU A 197 20.55 5.04 -74.40
C GLU A 197 21.21 6.36 -74.03
N GLN A 198 21.06 7.40 -74.87
CA GLN A 198 21.52 8.75 -74.56
C GLN A 198 20.74 9.35 -73.39
N SER A 199 19.42 9.19 -73.34
CA SER A 199 18.58 9.59 -72.20
C SER A 199 18.95 8.79 -70.94
N LEU A 200 19.27 7.50 -71.05
CA LEU A 200 19.73 6.67 -69.94
C LEU A 200 21.11 7.12 -69.44
N ARG A 201 22.03 7.49 -70.35
CA ARG A 201 23.36 8.04 -69.98
C ARG A 201 23.25 9.45 -69.40
N ALA A 202 22.33 10.26 -69.89
CA ALA A 202 22.05 11.60 -69.36
C ALA A 202 21.44 11.49 -67.95
N ALA A 203 20.46 10.61 -67.76
CA ALA A 203 19.89 10.29 -66.46
C ALA A 203 20.94 9.71 -65.49
N LYS A 204 21.86 8.85 -65.98
CA LYS A 204 23.04 8.37 -65.23
C LYS A 204 24.05 9.47 -64.87
N LYS A 205 24.17 10.52 -65.69
CA LYS A 205 25.06 11.66 -65.45
C LYS A 205 24.45 12.68 -64.49
N GLU A 206 23.15 12.95 -64.58
CA GLU A 206 22.42 13.81 -63.64
C GLU A 206 22.26 13.16 -62.25
N THR A 207 22.27 11.83 -62.16
CA THR A 207 22.31 11.09 -60.89
C THR A 207 23.68 11.03 -60.22
N GLY A 208 24.73 11.67 -60.78
CA GLY A 208 26.03 11.75 -60.13
C GLY A 208 26.77 10.41 -59.98
N LEU A 209 26.34 9.35 -60.66
CA LEU A 209 27.07 8.09 -60.76
C LEU A 209 28.18 8.22 -61.83
N GLN A 210 29.15 9.09 -61.54
CA GLN A 210 30.47 8.97 -62.14
C GLN A 210 31.11 7.69 -61.58
N VAL A 211 31.07 6.60 -62.37
CA VAL A 211 32.07 5.53 -62.28
C VAL A 211 33.39 6.08 -62.82
N THR A 212 33.97 7.04 -62.11
CA THR A 212 35.35 7.47 -62.27
C THR A 212 36.14 6.81 -61.17
N LYS A 213 36.72 5.64 -61.44
CA LYS A 213 37.73 4.98 -60.58
C LYS A 213 37.36 4.76 -59.09
N SER A 214 36.11 4.99 -58.65
CA SER A 214 35.67 4.82 -57.24
C SER A 214 35.13 3.43 -56.93
N GLY A 215 35.11 2.49 -57.90
CA GLY A 215 34.75 1.09 -57.62
C GLY A 215 35.67 0.40 -56.62
N MET A 216 36.87 0.94 -56.38
CA MET A 216 37.68 0.57 -55.22
C MET A 216 37.12 1.17 -53.94
N GLU A 217 36.78 2.46 -53.92
CA GLU A 217 36.28 3.18 -52.74
C GLU A 217 34.90 2.71 -52.29
N GLU A 218 33.94 2.42 -53.18
CA GLU A 218 32.64 1.88 -52.80
C GLU A 218 32.77 0.47 -52.21
N ASN A 219 33.66 -0.34 -52.77
CA ASN A 219 33.99 -1.66 -52.24
C ASN A 219 34.82 -1.56 -50.94
N GLU A 220 35.60 -0.48 -50.77
CA GLU A 220 36.25 -0.09 -49.52
C GLU A 220 35.22 0.37 -48.47
N THR A 221 34.17 1.10 -48.87
CA THR A 221 33.10 1.57 -47.98
C THR A 221 32.18 0.42 -47.59
N PHE A 222 31.90 -0.52 -48.49
CA PHE A 222 31.18 -1.74 -48.16
C PHE A 222 32.01 -2.64 -47.24
N ARG A 223 33.32 -2.81 -47.50
CA ARG A 223 34.23 -3.50 -46.56
C ARG A 223 34.34 -2.77 -45.22
N ARG A 224 34.33 -1.43 -45.20
CA ARG A 224 34.29 -0.64 -43.97
C ARG A 224 32.98 -0.81 -43.22
N MET A 225 31.83 -0.74 -43.88
CA MET A 225 30.53 -0.99 -43.27
C MET A 225 30.41 -2.42 -42.76
N GLN A 226 30.94 -3.41 -43.47
CA GLN A 226 30.98 -4.80 -43.03
C GLN A 226 31.91 -4.99 -41.82
N ALA A 227 33.08 -4.32 -41.82
CA ALA A 227 33.98 -4.31 -40.68
C ALA A 227 33.37 -3.59 -39.46
N GLU A 228 32.65 -2.48 -39.68
CA GLU A 228 31.91 -1.75 -38.65
C GLU A 228 30.75 -2.58 -38.09
N LEU A 229 30.00 -3.30 -38.94
CA LEU A 229 28.95 -4.22 -38.49
C LEU A 229 29.55 -5.31 -37.58
N VAL A 230 30.65 -5.93 -37.99
CA VAL A 230 31.36 -6.94 -37.18
C VAL A 230 31.93 -6.32 -35.91
N ALA A 231 32.43 -5.08 -35.95
CA ALA A 231 32.92 -4.37 -34.77
C ALA A 231 31.78 -4.06 -33.78
N VAL A 232 30.63 -3.60 -34.27
CA VAL A 232 29.42 -3.36 -33.47
C VAL A 232 28.90 -4.67 -32.88
N GLN A 233 28.90 -5.76 -33.64
CA GLN A 233 28.47 -7.07 -33.17
C GLN A 233 29.41 -7.63 -32.09
N ARG A 234 30.74 -7.48 -32.26
CA ARG A 234 31.74 -7.78 -31.22
C ARG A 234 31.57 -6.91 -29.99
N GLN A 235 31.30 -5.62 -30.18
CA GLN A 235 31.06 -4.69 -29.08
C GLN A 235 29.77 -5.04 -28.32
N ALA A 236 28.71 -5.48 -29.02
CA ALA A 236 27.48 -5.96 -28.42
C ALA A 236 27.73 -7.22 -27.58
N HIS A 237 28.46 -8.21 -28.10
CA HIS A 237 28.84 -9.40 -27.33
C HIS A 237 29.75 -9.08 -26.14
N GLN A 238 30.71 -8.14 -26.28
CA GLN A 238 31.52 -7.71 -25.14
C GLN A 238 30.67 -7.03 -24.05
N LYS A 239 29.70 -6.18 -24.45
CA LYS A 239 28.75 -5.59 -23.50
C LYS A 239 27.88 -6.66 -22.84
N GLU A 240 27.43 -7.65 -23.59
CA GLU A 240 26.66 -8.79 -23.08
C GLU A 240 27.49 -9.61 -22.06
N GLU A 241 28.74 -9.94 -22.37
CA GLU A 241 29.66 -10.58 -21.43
C GLU A 241 29.92 -9.73 -20.17
N GLU A 242 30.12 -8.42 -20.31
CA GLU A 242 30.27 -7.50 -19.18
C GLU A 242 29.01 -7.49 -18.32
N THR A 243 27.81 -7.44 -18.92
CA THR A 243 26.55 -7.52 -18.17
C THR A 243 26.40 -8.86 -17.47
N ASN A 244 26.80 -9.97 -18.09
CA ASN A 244 26.78 -11.30 -17.47
C ASN A 244 27.77 -11.40 -16.31
N ARG A 245 28.95 -10.79 -16.41
CA ARG A 245 29.93 -10.70 -15.30
C ARG A 245 29.37 -9.88 -14.14
N ILE A 246 28.72 -8.74 -14.42
CA ILE A 246 28.07 -7.91 -13.41
C ILE A 246 26.93 -8.68 -12.73
N ILE A 247 26.07 -9.36 -13.49
CA ILE A 247 24.99 -10.18 -12.96
C ILE A 247 25.55 -11.30 -12.08
N HIS A 248 26.63 -11.97 -12.49
CA HIS A 248 27.29 -12.97 -11.67
C HIS A 248 27.84 -12.38 -10.37
N HIS A 249 28.50 -11.22 -10.43
CA HIS A 249 29.02 -10.55 -9.24
C HIS A 249 27.90 -10.20 -8.26
N LEU A 250 26.80 -9.61 -8.76
CA LEU A 250 25.62 -9.29 -7.96
C LEU A 250 24.97 -10.53 -7.35
N LYS A 251 24.93 -11.68 -8.05
CA LYS A 251 24.45 -12.94 -7.49
C LYS A 251 25.32 -13.43 -6.32
N VAL A 252 26.65 -13.35 -6.46
CA VAL A 252 27.59 -13.73 -5.40
C VAL A 252 27.45 -12.80 -4.19
N GLU A 253 27.33 -11.49 -4.41
CA GLU A 253 27.13 -10.53 -3.33
C GLU A 253 25.79 -10.73 -2.62
N ASN A 254 24.72 -11.04 -3.35
CA ASN A 254 23.42 -11.37 -2.75
C ASN A 254 23.48 -12.62 -1.87
N GLU A 255 24.14 -13.68 -2.33
CA GLU A 255 24.33 -14.89 -1.51
C GLU A 255 25.21 -14.63 -0.28
N LYS A 256 26.21 -13.73 -0.40
CA LYS A 256 27.01 -13.27 0.75
C LYS A 256 26.14 -12.53 1.77
N ILE A 257 25.34 -11.55 1.34
CA ILE A 257 24.42 -10.79 2.22
C ILE A 257 23.41 -11.72 2.88
N LYS A 258 22.89 -12.70 2.13
CA LYS A 258 21.99 -13.73 2.65
C LYS A 258 22.69 -14.56 3.74
N HIS A 259 23.93 -14.98 3.53
CA HIS A 259 24.69 -15.71 4.54
C HIS A 259 24.99 -14.88 5.80
N GLU A 260 25.34 -13.59 5.61
CA GLU A 260 25.57 -12.65 6.71
C GLU A 260 24.30 -12.38 7.52
N SER A 261 23.15 -12.18 6.86
CA SER A 261 21.86 -11.97 7.52
C SER A 261 21.40 -13.20 8.32
N VAL A 262 21.55 -14.41 7.76
CA VAL A 262 21.28 -15.67 8.48
C VAL A 262 22.18 -15.79 9.71
N THR A 263 23.46 -15.45 9.58
CA THR A 263 24.41 -15.47 10.70
C THR A 263 24.05 -14.44 11.78
N ARG A 264 23.68 -13.21 11.38
CA ARG A 264 23.22 -12.17 12.31
C ARG A 264 21.95 -12.57 13.05
N ILE A 265 20.98 -13.17 12.36
CA ILE A 265 19.76 -13.69 12.98
C ILE A 265 20.09 -14.81 13.97
N ARG A 266 21.00 -15.72 13.63
CA ARG A 266 21.45 -16.78 14.55
C ARG A 266 22.10 -16.18 15.81
N ASN A 267 22.98 -15.20 15.65
CA ASN A 267 23.64 -14.53 16.77
C ASN A 267 22.64 -13.78 17.66
N LEU A 268 21.66 -13.08 17.07
CA LEU A 268 20.59 -12.40 17.81
C LEU A 268 19.70 -13.39 18.56
N LYS A 269 19.34 -14.53 17.94
CA LYS A 269 18.60 -15.59 18.63
C LYS A 269 19.39 -16.14 19.82
N GLN A 270 20.69 -16.36 19.66
CA GLN A 270 21.56 -16.82 20.74
C GLN A 270 21.67 -15.77 21.86
N GLN A 271 21.75 -14.47 21.52
CA GLN A 271 21.77 -13.38 22.49
C GLN A 271 20.46 -13.22 23.26
N ILE A 272 19.32 -13.41 22.59
CA ILE A 272 18.00 -13.42 23.24
C ILE A 272 17.90 -14.63 24.17
N GLN A 273 18.40 -15.79 23.75
CA GLN A 273 18.40 -17.00 24.56
C GLN A 273 19.30 -16.87 25.80
N THR A 274 20.48 -16.27 25.68
CA THR A 274 21.36 -16.02 26.83
C THR A 274 20.79 -14.96 27.77
N ARG A 275 20.11 -13.92 27.26
CA ARG A 275 19.37 -12.96 28.09
C ARG A 275 18.19 -13.62 28.82
N ALA A 276 17.41 -14.43 28.12
CA ALA A 276 16.32 -15.18 28.74
C ALA A 276 16.82 -16.12 29.85
N GLN A 277 18.01 -16.70 29.69
CA GLN A 277 18.65 -17.54 30.71
C GLN A 277 19.28 -16.72 31.85
N SER A 278 19.82 -15.52 31.59
CA SER A 278 20.33 -14.63 32.66
C SER A 278 19.21 -14.03 33.51
N ASP A 279 18.04 -13.76 32.89
CA ASP A 279 16.87 -13.17 33.54
C ASP A 279 16.04 -14.20 34.34
N HIS A 280 16.42 -15.47 34.34
CA HIS A 280 15.84 -16.50 35.23
C HIS A 280 16.40 -16.51 36.66
N SER A 281 17.22 -15.50 37.01
CA SER A 281 17.56 -15.19 38.40
C SER A 281 16.50 -14.26 38.98
N ILE A 282 15.24 -14.71 39.07
CA ILE A 282 14.19 -13.96 39.76
C ILE A 282 14.68 -13.78 41.20
N SER A 283 15.04 -12.55 41.57
CA SER A 283 15.50 -12.29 42.93
C SER A 283 14.37 -12.67 43.91
N GLU A 284 14.70 -13.24 45.07
CA GLU A 284 13.71 -13.62 46.09
C GLU A 284 12.75 -12.45 46.45
N SER A 285 13.20 -11.22 46.25
CA SER A 285 12.43 -9.99 46.38
C SER A 285 11.25 -9.90 45.40
N GLU A 286 11.44 -10.29 44.14
CA GLU A 286 10.39 -10.26 43.11
C GLU A 286 9.36 -11.38 43.32
N LEU A 287 9.80 -12.57 43.72
CA LEU A 287 8.89 -13.67 44.12
C LEU A 287 8.05 -13.29 45.35
N SER A 288 8.67 -12.62 46.33
CA SER A 288 7.97 -12.08 47.51
C SER A 288 6.95 -10.99 47.13
N ALA A 289 7.31 -10.10 46.21
CA ALA A 289 6.41 -9.07 45.70
C ALA A 289 5.21 -9.67 44.94
N VAL A 290 5.43 -10.68 44.10
CA VAL A 290 4.36 -11.38 43.36
C VAL A 290 3.42 -12.13 44.31
N ASN A 291 3.95 -12.78 45.35
CA ASN A 291 3.12 -13.46 46.34
C ASN A 291 2.29 -12.45 47.17
N ARG A 292 2.87 -11.30 47.51
CA ARG A 292 2.14 -10.23 48.20
C ARG A 292 1.04 -9.63 47.33
N VAL A 293 1.25 -9.50 46.02
CA VAL A 293 0.20 -9.07 45.08
C VAL A 293 -0.94 -10.09 45.04
N LYS A 294 -0.65 -11.39 44.98
CA LYS A 294 -1.69 -12.45 45.03
C LYS A 294 -2.50 -12.44 46.33
N ASP A 295 -1.87 -12.18 47.47
CA ASP A 295 -2.57 -12.07 48.75
C ASP A 295 -3.48 -10.83 48.80
N LEU A 296 -3.04 -9.70 48.25
CA LEU A 296 -3.85 -8.49 48.14
C LEU A 296 -5.04 -8.68 47.19
N GLU A 297 -4.84 -9.39 46.08
CA GLU A 297 -5.92 -9.76 45.15
C GLU A 297 -6.96 -10.65 45.84
N LYS A 298 -6.52 -11.62 46.65
CA LYS A 298 -7.42 -12.48 47.44
C LYS A 298 -8.20 -11.68 48.49
N GLN A 299 -7.55 -10.74 49.17
CA GLN A 299 -8.22 -9.83 50.11
C GLN A 299 -9.26 -8.95 49.42
N LEU A 300 -8.95 -8.40 48.23
CA LEU A 300 -9.89 -7.62 47.43
C LEU A 300 -11.08 -8.47 46.98
N ALA A 301 -10.87 -9.72 46.57
CA ALA A 301 -11.94 -10.64 46.20
C ALA A 301 -12.88 -10.91 47.39
N ASN A 302 -12.32 -11.16 48.58
CA ASN A 302 -13.11 -11.37 49.80
C ASN A 302 -13.93 -10.12 50.19
N LEU A 303 -13.34 -8.93 50.09
CA LEU A 303 -14.06 -7.67 50.34
C LEU A 303 -15.20 -7.46 49.34
N ARG A 304 -14.97 -7.75 48.05
CA ARG A 304 -16.03 -7.70 47.03
C ARG A 304 -17.20 -8.63 47.35
N ILE A 305 -16.91 -9.88 47.76
CA ILE A 305 -17.94 -10.84 48.17
C ILE A 305 -18.70 -10.33 49.41
N HIS A 306 -17.99 -9.82 50.41
CA HIS A 306 -18.61 -9.28 51.63
C HIS A 306 -19.55 -8.11 51.33
N TYR A 307 -19.09 -7.12 50.57
CA TYR A 307 -19.93 -5.96 50.21
C TYR A 307 -21.08 -6.34 49.29
N SER A 308 -20.89 -7.28 48.37
CA SER A 308 -21.98 -7.82 47.53
C SER A 308 -23.08 -8.46 48.39
N ARG A 309 -22.71 -9.30 49.39
CA ARG A 309 -23.67 -9.85 50.35
C ARG A 309 -24.37 -8.77 51.16
N LYS A 310 -23.62 -7.74 51.61
CA LYS A 310 -24.20 -6.64 52.39
C LYS A 310 -25.18 -5.81 51.58
N VAL A 311 -24.88 -5.54 50.31
CA VAL A 311 -25.80 -4.86 49.39
C VAL A 311 -27.06 -5.69 49.22
N LYS A 312 -26.94 -7.01 49.00
CA LYS A 312 -28.10 -7.91 48.90
C LYS A 312 -28.96 -7.90 50.16
N GLU A 313 -28.36 -7.99 51.35
CA GLU A 313 -29.06 -7.91 52.64
C GLU A 313 -29.79 -6.57 52.83
N LEU A 314 -29.17 -5.46 52.41
CA LEU A 314 -29.78 -4.13 52.49
C LEU A 314 -30.92 -3.97 51.47
N SER A 315 -30.77 -4.52 50.26
CA SER A 315 -31.83 -4.55 49.24
C SER A 315 -33.02 -5.38 49.69
N GLU A 316 -32.79 -6.55 50.30
CA GLU A 316 -33.86 -7.39 50.88
C GLU A 316 -34.59 -6.64 52.01
N LYS A 317 -33.87 -5.97 52.91
CA LYS A 317 -34.49 -5.13 53.95
C LYS A 317 -35.27 -3.94 53.38
N LEU A 318 -34.82 -3.37 52.27
CA LEU A 318 -35.51 -2.28 51.60
C LEU A 318 -36.79 -2.79 50.92
N GLU A 319 -36.75 -3.97 50.31
CA GLU A 319 -37.91 -4.63 49.70
C GLU A 319 -38.93 -5.07 50.77
N GLU A 320 -38.46 -5.57 51.90
CA GLU A 320 -39.30 -5.91 53.04
C GLU A 320 -39.94 -4.67 53.68
N ALA A 321 -39.24 -3.53 53.69
CA ALA A 321 -39.78 -2.25 54.11
C ALA A 321 -40.69 -1.58 53.06
N SER A 322 -40.55 -1.92 51.77
CA SER A 322 -41.36 -1.35 50.68
C SER A 322 -42.65 -2.12 50.39
N LYS A 323 -42.79 -3.35 50.92
CA LYS A 323 -44.07 -4.08 50.92
C LYS A 323 -45.08 -3.31 51.80
N PRO A 324 -46.16 -2.74 51.22
CA PRO A 324 -47.18 -2.09 52.02
C PRO A 324 -47.87 -3.13 52.89
N LYS A 325 -47.78 -2.99 54.22
CA LYS A 325 -48.65 -3.69 55.18
C LYS A 325 -50.09 -3.21 54.97
N LEU A 326 -50.79 -3.83 54.02
CA LEU A 326 -52.18 -3.53 53.70
C LEU A 326 -53.19 -4.28 54.58
N GLU A 327 -52.74 -5.07 55.57
CA GLU A 327 -53.64 -5.83 56.47
C GLU A 327 -53.82 -5.23 57.88
N ASP A 328 -53.00 -4.25 58.31
CA ASP A 328 -53.07 -3.72 59.68
C ASP A 328 -53.88 -2.41 59.84
N VAL A 329 -54.41 -1.83 58.75
CA VAL A 329 -55.10 -0.52 58.79
C VAL A 329 -56.64 -0.64 58.92
N LEU A 330 -57.21 -1.85 58.81
CA LEU A 330 -58.67 -2.05 58.94
C LEU A 330 -59.15 -2.52 60.33
N ASN A 331 -58.26 -2.79 61.29
CA ASN A 331 -58.65 -3.38 62.59
C ASN A 331 -58.28 -2.59 63.86
N ARG A 332 -57.97 -1.29 63.77
CA ARG A 332 -57.68 -0.47 64.97
C ARG A 332 -58.51 0.82 65.03
N ASN A 333 -59.83 0.66 65.09
CA ASN A 333 -60.73 1.66 65.65
C ASN A 333 -61.61 1.03 66.73
N LYS A 334 -61.08 0.90 67.95
CA LYS A 334 -61.83 0.93 69.21
C LYS A 334 -60.89 0.95 70.42
N THR A 335 -61.30 1.73 71.42
CA THR A 335 -60.77 1.92 72.80
C THR A 335 -59.45 2.70 72.93
N LEU A 336 -59.39 3.98 73.35
CA LEU A 336 -59.64 4.57 74.70
C LEU A 336 -58.85 3.80 75.78
N THR A 337 -57.97 4.35 76.62
CA THR A 337 -57.97 5.60 77.40
C THR A 337 -56.64 5.79 78.16
N SER A 338 -56.26 7.07 78.39
CA SER A 338 -55.75 7.65 79.65
C SER A 338 -54.47 7.09 80.34
N SER A 339 -53.45 7.94 80.53
CA SER A 339 -53.08 8.48 81.87
C SER A 339 -51.65 9.09 81.93
N MET A 340 -51.62 10.41 82.18
CA MET A 340 -50.73 11.18 83.07
C MET A 340 -49.18 11.06 83.03
N ALA A 341 -48.58 12.04 82.34
CA ALA A 341 -47.66 13.10 82.84
C ALA A 341 -46.20 12.82 83.36
N PRO A 342 -45.27 13.82 83.21
CA PRO A 342 -43.79 13.73 83.22
C PRO A 342 -43.18 14.41 84.48
N PRO A 343 -41.94 14.98 84.59
CA PRO A 343 -40.75 15.10 83.69
C PRO A 343 -39.35 14.90 84.35
N SER A 344 -38.26 14.83 83.57
CA SER A 344 -36.89 15.33 83.90
C SER A 344 -35.90 15.00 82.76
N ARG A 345 -35.46 15.95 81.91
CA ARG A 345 -34.33 16.91 82.01
C ARG A 345 -32.93 16.32 81.68
N VAL A 346 -32.32 16.96 80.66
CA VAL A 346 -30.87 17.06 80.29
C VAL A 346 -30.26 15.95 79.42
N ALA A 347 -30.10 16.22 78.12
CA ALA A 347 -28.80 16.45 77.49
C ALA A 347 -28.94 16.72 75.98
N THR A 348 -28.51 17.93 75.60
CA THR A 348 -28.31 18.40 74.24
C THR A 348 -27.16 17.65 73.57
N THR A 349 -27.39 17.04 72.41
CA THR A 349 -26.32 16.86 71.40
C THR A 349 -26.91 16.89 69.99
N ARG A 350 -27.07 18.11 69.48
CA ARG A 350 -26.97 18.43 68.06
C ARG A 350 -25.57 18.02 67.59
N LEU A 351 -25.45 17.08 66.64
CA LEU A 351 -24.53 17.19 65.48
C LEU A 351 -24.75 16.03 64.50
N ILE A 352 -25.89 16.01 63.79
CA ILE A 352 -26.01 15.16 62.60
C ILE A 352 -25.36 15.90 61.43
N GLN A 353 -24.18 15.43 61.05
CA GLN A 353 -23.30 16.01 60.03
C GLN A 353 -23.94 16.06 58.63
N PRO A 354 -23.84 17.17 57.87
CA PRO A 354 -24.23 17.23 56.45
C PRO A 354 -23.26 16.45 55.53
N ALA A 355 -22.14 15.93 56.06
CA ALA A 355 -21.17 15.14 55.31
C ALA A 355 -21.68 13.74 54.93
N GLN A 356 -22.53 13.12 55.76
CA GLN A 356 -23.07 11.79 55.48
C GLN A 356 -24.14 11.81 54.39
N GLY A 357 -24.92 12.89 54.27
CA GLY A 357 -25.92 13.04 53.20
C GLY A 357 -25.30 13.21 51.82
N LYS A 358 -24.15 13.92 51.73
CA LYS A 358 -23.40 14.07 50.48
C LYS A 358 -22.67 12.79 50.10
N ALA A 359 -22.02 12.13 51.05
CA ALA A 359 -21.38 10.83 50.82
C ALA A 359 -22.40 9.75 50.43
N LEU A 360 -23.60 9.77 51.02
CA LEU A 360 -24.70 8.87 50.66
C LEU A 360 -25.25 9.17 49.26
N ARG A 361 -25.31 10.45 48.86
CA ARG A 361 -25.74 10.83 47.50
C ARG A 361 -24.70 10.46 46.45
N GLU A 362 -23.42 10.72 46.68
CA GLU A 362 -22.33 10.29 45.80
C GLU A 362 -22.22 8.76 45.74
N ALA A 363 -22.46 8.05 46.85
CA ALA A 363 -22.54 6.60 46.85
C ALA A 363 -23.73 6.10 46.02
N LYS A 364 -24.91 6.73 46.11
CA LYS A 364 -26.07 6.41 45.28
C LYS A 364 -25.82 6.68 43.79
N GLU A 365 -25.17 7.78 43.43
CA GLU A 365 -24.80 8.09 42.04
C GLU A 365 -23.75 7.12 41.49
N ARG A 366 -22.76 6.73 42.32
CA ARG A 366 -21.77 5.71 41.93
C ARG A 366 -22.41 4.34 41.76
N ILE A 367 -23.38 3.98 42.61
CA ILE A 367 -24.14 2.74 42.47
C ILE A 367 -24.97 2.77 41.18
N ALA A 368 -25.68 3.87 40.89
CA ALA A 368 -26.45 4.01 39.65
C ALA A 368 -25.56 3.91 38.39
N LEU A 369 -24.39 4.55 38.38
CA LEU A 369 -23.43 4.44 37.29
C LEU A 369 -22.85 3.02 37.15
N GLN A 370 -22.61 2.33 38.27
CA GLN A 370 -22.17 0.94 38.25
C GLN A 370 -23.28 0.00 37.76
N GLU A 371 -24.54 0.24 38.14
CA GLU A 371 -25.71 -0.49 37.66
C GLU A 371 -25.93 -0.28 36.15
N ASP A 372 -25.69 0.92 35.63
CA ASP A 372 -25.73 1.19 34.18
C ASP A 372 -24.61 0.47 33.43
N VAL A 373 -23.37 0.48 33.96
CA VAL A 373 -22.24 -0.25 33.37
C VAL A 373 -22.46 -1.77 33.43
N ILE A 374 -23.01 -2.29 34.52
CA ILE A 374 -23.39 -3.70 34.65
C ILE A 374 -24.50 -4.04 33.67
N SER A 375 -25.55 -3.22 33.58
CA SER A 375 -26.64 -3.39 32.62
C SER A 375 -26.16 -3.35 31.17
N GLN A 376 -25.20 -2.48 30.84
CA GLN A 376 -24.57 -2.42 29.53
C GLN A 376 -23.76 -3.69 29.26
N LYS A 377 -22.97 -4.16 30.24
CA LYS A 377 -22.23 -5.42 30.13
C LYS A 377 -23.15 -6.63 30.01
N ASP A 378 -24.26 -6.69 30.72
CA ASP A 378 -25.26 -7.76 30.62
C ASP A 378 -25.97 -7.77 29.26
N ARG A 379 -26.25 -6.59 28.67
CA ARG A 379 -26.73 -6.50 27.28
C ARG A 379 -25.68 -7.01 26.31
N THR A 380 -24.41 -6.67 26.50
CA THR A 380 -23.31 -7.16 25.66
C THR A 380 -23.13 -8.68 25.81
N ILE A 381 -23.19 -9.21 27.04
CA ILE A 381 -23.10 -10.65 27.30
C ILE A 381 -24.29 -11.38 26.67
N LYS A 382 -25.53 -10.88 26.82
CA LYS A 382 -26.71 -11.45 26.14
C LYS A 382 -26.58 -11.41 24.62
N SER A 383 -26.04 -10.32 24.06
CA SER A 383 -25.75 -10.21 22.63
C SER A 383 -24.73 -11.27 22.18
N LEU A 384 -23.62 -11.41 22.92
CA LEU A 384 -22.59 -12.41 22.63
C LEU A 384 -23.09 -13.86 22.83
N GLN A 385 -23.94 -14.11 23.83
CA GLN A 385 -24.59 -15.41 24.04
C GLN A 385 -25.57 -15.73 22.92
N THR A 386 -26.33 -14.74 22.44
CA THR A 386 -27.22 -14.91 21.28
C THR A 386 -26.40 -15.22 20.03
N GLN A 387 -25.29 -14.52 19.81
CA GLN A 387 -24.37 -14.80 18.70
C GLN A 387 -23.71 -16.19 18.80
N LEU A 388 -23.29 -16.60 19.99
CA LEU A 388 -22.77 -17.95 20.23
C LEU A 388 -23.83 -19.02 19.99
N GLN A 389 -25.05 -18.80 20.45
CA GLN A 389 -26.16 -19.72 20.24
C GLN A 389 -26.59 -19.78 18.77
N GLU A 390 -26.48 -18.67 18.02
CA GLU A 390 -26.64 -18.65 16.57
C GLU A 390 -25.54 -19.45 15.86
N VAL A 391 -24.29 -19.30 16.29
CA VAL A 391 -23.15 -20.07 15.76
C VAL A 391 -23.27 -21.57 16.08
N GLU A 392 -23.76 -21.92 17.27
CA GLU A 392 -23.95 -23.31 17.70
C GLU A 392 -25.17 -23.96 17.05
N SER A 393 -26.31 -23.26 16.92
CA SER A 393 -27.48 -23.72 16.15
C SER A 393 -27.13 -23.92 14.67
N ASN A 394 -26.26 -23.09 14.10
CA ASN A 394 -25.80 -23.24 12.72
C ASN A 394 -24.76 -24.37 12.55
N ARG A 395 -24.20 -24.88 13.65
CA ARG A 395 -23.25 -26.01 13.66
C ARG A 395 -23.93 -27.36 13.89
N ALA A 396 -25.12 -27.38 14.49
CA ALA A 396 -25.90 -28.59 14.76
C ALA A 396 -27.00 -28.82 13.70
N GLY A 397 -26.58 -29.09 12.44
CA GLY A 397 -27.42 -29.71 11.40
C GLY A 397 -27.11 -31.21 11.26
N PRO A 398 -28.09 -32.04 10.82
CA PRO A 398 -28.18 -33.45 11.18
C PRO A 398 -27.12 -34.32 10.48
N THR A 399 -26.36 -35.09 11.27
CA THR A 399 -25.52 -36.18 10.79
C THR A 399 -26.39 -37.33 10.30
N CYS A 400 -26.65 -37.37 8.99
CA CYS A 400 -27.17 -38.56 8.32
C CYS A 400 -26.03 -39.51 7.95
N THR A 401 -26.19 -40.74 8.41
CA THR A 401 -25.42 -41.96 8.16
C THR A 401 -25.73 -42.55 6.79
N THR A 402 -24.73 -42.72 5.90
CA THR A 402 -24.72 -43.70 4.78
C THR A 402 -23.31 -43.69 4.18
N SER A 403 -22.45 -44.73 4.25
CA SER A 403 -22.54 -46.09 3.70
C SER A 403 -22.71 -46.14 2.17
N VAL A 404 -21.64 -46.50 1.45
CA VAL A 404 -21.50 -47.49 0.35
C VAL A 404 -20.34 -47.09 -0.60
N GLY A 405 -19.43 -48.03 -0.88
CA GLY A 405 -18.24 -47.89 -1.76
C GLY A 405 -18.53 -47.84 -3.27
N PRO A 406 -17.52 -48.00 -4.16
CA PRO A 406 -16.80 -49.28 -4.28
C PRO A 406 -15.28 -49.24 -4.59
N SER A 407 -14.63 -50.38 -4.36
CA SER A 407 -13.28 -50.85 -4.79
C SER A 407 -13.29 -51.32 -6.27
N PRO A 408 -12.18 -51.71 -6.99
CA PRO A 408 -11.08 -52.61 -6.56
C PRO A 408 -9.61 -52.31 -7.04
N VAL A 409 -8.54 -52.47 -6.22
CA VAL A 409 -7.56 -53.62 -6.07
C VAL A 409 -6.28 -53.49 -6.97
N PRO A 410 -5.08 -54.11 -6.73
CA PRO A 410 -4.39 -54.64 -5.52
C PRO A 410 -2.92 -54.16 -5.32
N SER A 411 -2.33 -54.37 -4.13
CA SER A 411 -1.00 -55.03 -3.98
C SER A 411 -0.59 -55.20 -2.51
N MET A 412 -0.34 -56.47 -2.14
CA MET A 412 0.51 -57.09 -1.08
C MET A 412 1.32 -56.14 -0.16
N VAL A 413 1.44 -56.38 1.16
CA VAL A 413 2.29 -57.41 1.81
C VAL A 413 1.90 -57.62 3.29
N GLN A 414 2.17 -58.84 3.76
CA GLN A 414 1.92 -59.51 5.05
C GLN A 414 2.35 -58.81 6.36
N GLY A 415 1.71 -59.21 7.47
CA GLY A 415 2.27 -59.10 8.83
C GLY A 415 1.24 -59.28 9.96
N GLU A 416 0.94 -60.53 10.32
CA GLU A 416 0.17 -60.93 11.51
C GLU A 416 0.84 -60.51 12.83
N VAL A 417 0.06 -60.17 13.88
CA VAL A 417 0.16 -60.73 15.25
C VAL A 417 -1.16 -60.44 16.01
N GLN A 418 -1.82 -61.50 16.49
CA GLN A 418 -2.91 -61.53 17.47
C GLN A 418 -2.39 -61.13 18.87
N THR A 419 -3.15 -60.48 19.75
CA THR A 419 -4.00 -61.16 20.75
C THR A 419 -5.03 -60.22 21.43
N LYS A 420 -6.12 -60.86 21.84
CA LYS A 420 -7.38 -60.47 22.53
C LYS A 420 -7.16 -60.34 24.09
N PRO A 421 -8.20 -60.17 24.94
CA PRO A 421 -9.01 -58.98 25.22
C PRO A 421 -9.08 -58.69 26.76
N GLY A 422 -9.80 -57.65 27.20
CA GLY A 422 -10.06 -57.42 28.62
C GLY A 422 -11.26 -56.53 28.87
N ALA A 423 -12.36 -57.14 29.35
CA ALA A 423 -13.62 -56.52 29.71
C ALA A 423 -13.65 -56.14 31.21
N GLN A 424 -14.33 -55.04 31.55
CA GLN A 424 -15.09 -54.81 32.79
C GLN A 424 -15.82 -53.47 32.63
N GLU A 425 -17.13 -53.38 32.37
CA GLU A 425 -18.30 -53.84 33.13
C GLU A 425 -18.61 -52.97 34.37
N ARG A 426 -19.89 -52.58 34.47
CA ARG A 426 -20.69 -52.15 35.66
C ARG A 426 -20.78 -50.64 35.92
N HIS A 427 -21.94 -49.99 35.71
CA HIS A 427 -23.21 -50.03 36.50
C HIS A 427 -23.37 -48.63 37.17
N SER A 428 -24.50 -47.98 37.31
CA SER A 428 -25.92 -48.27 37.04
C SER A 428 -26.74 -46.98 37.23
N SER A 429 -27.96 -47.03 36.70
CA SER A 429 -29.24 -46.48 37.22
C SER A 429 -29.43 -44.96 37.30
N SER A 430 -30.38 -44.31 36.59
CA SER A 430 -31.81 -44.54 36.30
C SER A 430 -32.77 -43.99 37.36
N THR A 431 -33.63 -43.04 36.95
CA THR A 431 -35.11 -42.98 37.10
C THR A 431 -35.58 -41.66 36.42
N SER A 432 -36.42 -41.64 35.37
CA SER A 432 -37.87 -41.99 35.28
C SER A 432 -38.70 -40.99 36.11
N GLU A 433 -39.62 -40.15 35.62
CA GLU A 433 -40.85 -40.30 34.81
C GLU A 433 -41.20 -38.92 34.18
N GLN A 434 -41.67 -38.73 32.94
CA GLN A 434 -42.90 -39.19 32.26
C GLN A 434 -44.17 -38.39 32.63
N GLU A 435 -44.68 -37.57 31.68
CA GLU A 435 -46.11 -37.34 31.34
C GLU A 435 -46.19 -36.14 30.35
N SER A 436 -46.50 -36.29 29.06
CA SER A 436 -47.76 -36.69 28.39
C SER A 436 -48.58 -35.49 27.86
N MET A 437 -48.66 -35.46 26.53
CA MET A 437 -49.58 -34.80 25.59
C MET A 437 -50.77 -33.96 26.11
N ASN A 438 -51.01 -32.81 25.44
CA ASN A 438 -52.34 -32.50 24.90
C ASN A 438 -52.32 -31.50 23.73
N LEU A 439 -52.99 -31.88 22.65
CA LEU A 439 -53.34 -31.07 21.48
C LEU A 439 -54.70 -30.38 21.72
N ARG A 440 -54.85 -29.09 21.37
CA ARG A 440 -55.93 -28.56 20.48
C ARG A 440 -56.09 -27.03 20.50
N ASN A 441 -56.11 -26.49 19.27
CA ASN A 441 -57.04 -25.51 18.68
C ASN A 441 -57.60 -24.35 19.53
N LYS A 442 -57.39 -23.11 19.06
CA LYS A 442 -58.37 -22.31 18.28
C LYS A 442 -57.94 -20.82 18.24
N GLY A 443 -58.14 -20.17 17.09
CA GLY A 443 -58.57 -18.76 17.08
C GLY A 443 -57.75 -17.78 16.25
N THR A 444 -57.87 -17.86 14.93
CA THR A 444 -57.76 -16.69 14.05
C THR A 444 -58.73 -15.59 14.50
N ARG A 445 -58.22 -14.39 14.82
CA ARG A 445 -59.05 -13.19 14.84
C ARG A 445 -58.31 -12.01 14.22
N LEU A 446 -58.70 -11.72 12.98
CA LEU A 446 -58.50 -10.46 12.29
C LEU A 446 -58.93 -9.28 13.21
N LYS A 447 -58.03 -8.33 13.41
CA LYS A 447 -58.36 -6.93 13.70
C LYS A 447 -57.52 -6.02 12.82
N THR A 448 -58.11 -5.66 11.71
CA THR A 448 -57.79 -4.48 10.91
C THR A 448 -58.10 -3.22 11.72
N GLY A 449 -57.24 -2.22 11.57
CA GLY A 449 -57.58 -0.81 11.82
C GLY A 449 -56.81 -0.16 12.96
N THR A 450 -56.16 0.97 12.62
CA THR A 450 -55.61 2.02 13.50
C THR A 450 -54.10 1.99 13.78
N ASN A 451 -53.24 1.77 12.77
CA ASN A 451 -51.78 2.01 12.87
C ASN A 451 -51.20 2.65 11.59
N MET A 452 -51.79 3.76 11.11
CA MET A 452 -51.27 4.50 9.93
C MET A 452 -50.58 5.83 10.30
N ILE A 453 -50.47 6.19 11.58
CA ILE A 453 -49.86 7.47 12.00
C ILE A 453 -48.48 7.27 12.66
N THR A 454 -48.12 6.04 13.07
CA THR A 454 -46.82 5.75 13.70
C THR A 454 -45.73 5.32 12.72
N ASN A 455 -46.07 4.93 11.48
CA ASN A 455 -45.07 4.47 10.50
C ASN A 455 -44.23 5.62 9.92
N ASP A 456 -44.72 6.86 9.89
CA ASP A 456 -43.95 8.00 9.37
C ASP A 456 -42.82 8.42 10.32
N ILE A 457 -42.95 8.16 11.63
CA ILE A 457 -41.92 8.49 12.62
C ILE A 457 -40.76 7.50 12.55
N TYR A 458 -41.04 6.21 12.31
CA TYR A 458 -39.99 5.19 12.12
C TYR A 458 -39.31 5.30 10.74
N ALA A 459 -40.04 5.71 9.70
CA ALA A 459 -39.45 5.95 8.38
C ALA A 459 -38.46 7.12 8.39
N THR A 460 -38.68 8.16 9.20
CA THR A 460 -37.72 9.27 9.31
C THR A 460 -36.43 8.88 10.02
N ASP A 461 -36.49 8.04 11.05
CA ASP A 461 -35.29 7.55 11.75
C ASP A 461 -34.49 6.59 10.87
N GLU A 462 -35.17 5.71 10.12
CA GLU A 462 -34.52 4.81 9.16
C GLU A 462 -33.83 5.59 8.02
N VAL A 463 -34.46 6.65 7.50
CA VAL A 463 -33.84 7.54 6.50
C VAL A 463 -32.63 8.29 7.05
N VAL A 464 -32.65 8.69 8.33
CA VAL A 464 -31.48 9.33 8.98
C VAL A 464 -30.35 8.34 9.18
N VAL A 465 -30.66 7.09 9.54
CA VAL A 465 -29.66 6.01 9.66
C VAL A 465 -29.05 5.70 8.29
N LEU A 466 -29.87 5.51 7.26
CA LEU A 466 -29.40 5.24 5.89
C LEU A 466 -28.58 6.41 5.32
N ARG A 467 -28.92 7.67 5.64
CA ARG A 467 -28.11 8.83 5.25
C ARG A 467 -26.75 8.86 5.92
N ARG A 468 -26.67 8.52 7.22
CA ARG A 468 -25.40 8.41 7.93
C ARG A 468 -24.55 7.25 7.42
N GLU A 469 -25.18 6.13 7.06
CA GLU A 469 -24.49 5.00 6.43
C GLU A 469 -23.97 5.36 5.04
N LEU A 470 -24.74 6.10 4.25
CA LEU A 470 -24.30 6.62 2.95
C LEU A 470 -23.10 7.57 3.11
N GLU A 471 -23.19 8.56 4.02
CA GLU A 471 -22.11 9.51 4.30
C GLU A 471 -20.83 8.78 4.78
N LYS A 472 -20.97 7.76 5.63
CA LYS A 472 -19.86 6.89 6.05
C LYS A 472 -19.26 6.11 4.87
N SER A 473 -20.09 5.60 3.96
CA SER A 473 -19.64 4.88 2.77
C SER A 473 -18.92 5.81 1.78
N GLU A 474 -19.39 7.05 1.63
CA GLU A 474 -18.78 8.08 0.77
C GLU A 474 -17.43 8.52 1.32
N LEU A 475 -17.32 8.78 2.63
CA LEU A 475 -16.04 9.05 3.30
C LEU A 475 -15.06 7.88 3.15
N THR A 476 -15.53 6.64 3.31
CA THR A 476 -14.68 5.45 3.14
C THR A 476 -14.16 5.34 1.72
N ARG A 477 -15.03 5.60 0.72
CA ARG A 477 -14.66 5.62 -0.70
C ARG A 477 -13.64 6.72 -1.00
N GLU A 478 -13.82 7.92 -0.45
CA GLU A 478 -12.89 9.03 -0.65
C GLU A 478 -11.51 8.77 -0.01
N VAL A 479 -11.48 8.17 1.18
CA VAL A 479 -10.24 7.74 1.84
C VAL A 479 -9.51 6.66 1.02
N LEU A 480 -10.23 5.65 0.53
CA LEU A 480 -9.64 4.62 -0.33
C LEU A 480 -9.13 5.19 -1.66
N GLN A 481 -9.85 6.15 -2.24
CA GLN A 481 -9.42 6.82 -3.47
C GLN A 481 -8.15 7.65 -3.24
N LYS A 482 -8.05 8.38 -2.12
CA LYS A 482 -6.82 9.11 -1.74
C LYS A 482 -5.65 8.15 -1.50
N ALA A 483 -5.86 7.06 -0.77
CA ALA A 483 -4.83 6.05 -0.54
C ALA A 483 -4.34 5.39 -1.85
N CYS A 484 -5.25 5.16 -2.80
CA CYS A 484 -4.90 4.63 -4.12
C CYS A 484 -4.08 5.64 -4.93
N ASN A 485 -4.47 6.92 -4.94
CA ASN A 485 -3.73 7.99 -5.61
C ASN A 485 -2.33 8.16 -5.01
N GLU A 486 -2.20 8.21 -3.67
CA GLU A 486 -0.90 8.26 -2.99
C GLU A 486 -0.01 7.05 -3.31
N SER A 487 -0.60 5.86 -3.47
CA SER A 487 0.14 4.66 -3.87
C SER A 487 0.65 4.77 -5.30
N VAL A 488 -0.15 5.30 -6.22
CA VAL A 488 0.25 5.53 -7.62
C VAL A 488 1.35 6.60 -7.69
N GLU A 489 1.21 7.71 -6.97
CA GLU A 489 2.23 8.76 -6.88
C GLU A 489 3.56 8.22 -6.34
N LYS A 490 3.53 7.42 -5.27
CA LYS A 490 4.73 6.74 -4.74
C LYS A 490 5.36 5.79 -5.76
N ALA A 491 4.56 5.04 -6.50
CA ALA A 491 5.06 4.15 -7.55
C ALA A 491 5.71 4.93 -8.70
N VAL A 492 5.12 6.06 -9.12
CA VAL A 492 5.69 6.95 -10.14
C VAL A 492 7.01 7.56 -9.65
N LEU A 493 7.06 8.04 -8.41
CA LEU A 493 8.28 8.57 -7.78
C LEU A 493 9.41 7.54 -7.72
N LEU A 494 9.12 6.30 -7.30
CA LEU A 494 10.10 5.22 -7.27
C LEU A 494 10.59 4.83 -8.67
N THR A 495 9.69 4.84 -9.67
CA THR A 495 10.05 4.57 -11.07
C THR A 495 10.96 5.67 -11.62
N LEU A 496 10.64 6.93 -11.34
CA LEU A 496 11.46 8.08 -11.72
C LEU A 496 12.84 8.04 -11.04
N GLN A 497 12.89 7.71 -9.75
CA GLN A 497 14.15 7.56 -9.01
C GLN A 497 15.00 6.42 -9.57
N HIS A 498 14.39 5.29 -9.93
CA HIS A 498 15.08 4.17 -10.57
C HIS A 498 15.64 4.58 -11.94
N GLN A 499 14.86 5.31 -12.75
CA GLN A 499 15.30 5.81 -14.05
C GLN A 499 16.46 6.81 -13.91
N GLN A 500 16.42 7.70 -12.91
CA GLN A 500 17.50 8.63 -12.62
C GLN A 500 18.78 7.91 -12.16
N ALA A 501 18.64 6.86 -11.35
CA ALA A 501 19.78 6.03 -10.94
C ALA A 501 20.42 5.30 -12.14
N GLN A 502 19.61 4.77 -13.07
CA GLN A 502 20.11 4.16 -14.30
C GLN A 502 20.87 5.17 -15.18
N GLN A 503 20.35 6.39 -15.35
CA GLN A 503 21.05 7.44 -16.11
C GLN A 503 22.40 7.81 -15.48
N LEU A 504 22.47 7.96 -14.16
CA LEU A 504 23.74 8.21 -13.46
C LEU A 504 24.72 7.06 -13.63
N GLN A 505 24.23 5.82 -13.64
CA GLN A 505 25.06 4.64 -13.89
C GLN A 505 25.60 4.63 -15.33
N GLN A 506 24.80 4.99 -16.32
CA GLN A 506 25.24 5.13 -17.72
C GLN A 506 26.30 6.23 -17.88
N ILE A 507 26.13 7.38 -17.22
CA ILE A 507 27.12 8.47 -17.21
C ILE A 507 28.44 8.02 -16.58
N ARG A 508 28.40 7.30 -15.46
CA ARG A 508 29.62 6.74 -14.85
C ARG A 508 30.32 5.73 -15.75
N GLN A 509 29.54 4.89 -16.46
CA GLN A 509 30.08 3.91 -17.41
C GLN A 509 30.71 4.58 -18.64
N SER A 510 30.15 5.68 -19.15
CA SER A 510 30.74 6.43 -20.27
C SER A 510 32.02 7.17 -19.84
N GLN A 511 32.05 7.74 -18.62
CA GLN A 511 33.26 8.36 -18.07
C GLN A 511 34.40 7.35 -17.86
N MET A 512 34.10 6.14 -17.37
CA MET A 512 35.08 5.05 -17.24
C MET A 512 35.63 4.58 -18.60
N LYS A 513 34.81 4.59 -19.66
CA LYS A 513 35.25 4.24 -21.03
C LYS A 513 36.21 5.28 -21.61
N HIS A 514 36.07 6.55 -21.26
CA HIS A 514 37.00 7.59 -21.70
C HIS A 514 38.34 7.58 -20.94
N HIS A 515 38.39 7.10 -19.70
CA HIS A 515 39.65 6.97 -18.96
C HIS A 515 40.47 5.74 -19.34
N ARG A 516 39.84 4.66 -19.84
CA ARG A 516 40.56 3.46 -20.28
C ARG A 516 41.21 3.56 -21.66
N SER A 517 40.84 4.56 -22.47
CA SER A 517 41.41 4.80 -23.81
C SER A 517 42.54 5.86 -23.82
N SER A 518 42.94 6.39 -22.65
CA SER A 518 44.00 7.40 -22.52
C SER A 518 45.23 6.89 -21.75
N GLU A 519 45.44 5.58 -21.71
CA GLU A 519 46.74 5.01 -21.38
C GLU A 519 47.37 4.53 -22.70
N CYS A 520 48.21 5.39 -23.28
CA CYS A 520 49.16 4.99 -24.31
C CYS A 520 50.06 3.90 -23.73
N GLN A 521 49.69 2.64 -23.95
CA GLN A 521 50.59 1.51 -23.77
C GLN A 521 51.64 1.57 -24.89
N THR A 522 52.80 2.13 -24.57
CA THR A 522 54.02 1.91 -25.33
C THR A 522 54.42 0.44 -25.14
N PRO A 523 54.51 -0.38 -26.19
CA PRO A 523 54.85 -1.79 -26.04
C PRO A 523 56.33 -1.92 -25.71
N LEU A 524 56.63 -2.14 -24.44
CA LEU A 524 57.96 -2.48 -23.94
C LEU A 524 58.20 -3.98 -24.19
N ALA A 525 58.53 -4.35 -25.42
CA ALA A 525 58.96 -5.70 -25.74
C ALA A 525 60.09 -5.69 -26.76
N GLY A 526 61.28 -6.09 -26.30
CA GLY A 526 62.25 -6.80 -27.13
C GLY A 526 63.24 -5.95 -27.92
N TRP A 527 64.03 -5.10 -27.25
CA TRP A 527 65.33 -4.70 -27.80
C TRP A 527 66.41 -4.97 -26.75
N VAL A 528 67.00 -6.16 -26.87
CA VAL A 528 68.24 -6.51 -26.18
C VAL A 528 69.34 -5.63 -26.78
N ASP A 529 69.93 -4.80 -25.94
CA ASP A 529 70.96 -3.84 -26.28
C ASP A 529 72.25 -4.52 -26.76
N HIS A 530 72.62 -4.25 -28.01
CA HIS A 530 73.98 -4.33 -28.52
C HIS A 530 74.45 -2.93 -28.97
N ARG A 531 74.31 -1.93 -28.10
CA ARG A 531 74.92 -0.60 -28.29
C ARG A 531 75.97 -0.34 -27.22
N SER A 532 77.12 -1.00 -27.35
CA SER A 532 78.36 -0.64 -26.66
C SER A 532 79.05 0.53 -27.37
N GLY A 533 78.36 1.68 -27.47
CA GLY A 533 78.87 2.92 -28.05
C GLY A 533 78.50 4.13 -27.19
N LEU A 534 79.12 5.28 -27.46
CA LEU A 534 78.98 6.54 -26.69
C LEU A 534 77.53 6.93 -26.34
N GLU A 535 76.55 6.55 -27.17
CA GLU A 535 75.12 6.80 -26.94
C GLU A 535 74.53 6.02 -25.75
N GLY A 536 75.03 4.83 -25.45
CA GLY A 536 74.58 4.01 -24.31
C GLY A 536 75.00 4.61 -22.96
N LEU A 537 76.19 5.22 -22.90
CA LEU A 537 76.66 5.93 -21.70
C LEU A 537 75.84 7.21 -21.45
N ASN A 538 75.45 7.93 -22.50
CA ASN A 538 74.57 9.09 -22.37
C ASN A 538 73.15 8.70 -21.89
N TRP A 539 72.61 7.57 -22.35
CA TRP A 539 71.33 7.06 -21.87
C TRP A 539 71.35 6.62 -20.40
N ILE A 540 72.42 5.93 -19.98
CA ILE A 540 72.60 5.53 -18.58
C ILE A 540 72.73 6.78 -17.69
N SER A 541 73.46 7.80 -18.15
CA SER A 541 73.62 9.06 -17.41
C SER A 541 72.30 9.87 -17.34
N ALA A 542 71.53 9.94 -18.43
CA ALA A 542 70.23 10.58 -18.47
C ALA A 542 69.20 9.84 -17.59
N ARG A 543 69.22 8.51 -17.60
CA ARG A 543 68.37 7.69 -16.73
C ARG A 543 68.73 7.83 -15.26
N SER A 544 70.02 7.81 -14.93
CA SER A 544 70.51 8.06 -13.57
C SER A 544 70.13 9.45 -13.06
N SER A 545 70.26 10.48 -13.91
CA SER A 545 69.82 11.85 -13.60
C SER A 545 68.31 11.92 -13.35
N SER A 546 67.50 11.26 -14.18
CA SER A 546 66.05 11.19 -14.00
C SER A 546 65.64 10.40 -12.74
N GLU A 547 66.37 9.33 -12.39
CA GLU A 547 66.13 8.56 -11.17
C GLU A 547 66.47 9.38 -9.91
N ILE A 548 67.54 10.17 -9.93
CA ILE A 548 67.89 11.09 -8.83
C ILE A 548 66.85 12.21 -8.69
N ALA A 549 66.38 12.77 -9.82
CA ALA A 549 65.31 13.76 -9.82
C ALA A 549 64.00 13.19 -9.24
N ASN A 550 63.64 11.96 -9.63
CA ASN A 550 62.46 11.27 -9.08
C ASN A 550 62.58 11.01 -7.58
N ARG A 551 63.73 10.51 -7.10
CA ARG A 551 63.95 10.32 -5.65
C ARG A 551 63.88 11.63 -4.88
N THR A 552 64.36 12.72 -5.47
CA THR A 552 64.29 14.05 -4.86
C THR A 552 62.84 14.55 -4.79
N MET A 553 62.04 14.32 -5.83
CA MET A 553 60.61 14.64 -5.84
C MET A 553 59.80 13.78 -4.87
N GLU A 554 60.08 12.48 -4.79
CA GLU A 554 59.49 11.56 -3.81
C GLU A 554 59.80 11.99 -2.38
N ALA A 555 61.05 12.37 -2.09
CA ALA A 555 61.44 12.88 -0.78
C ALA A 555 60.70 14.18 -0.44
N ARG A 556 60.54 15.10 -1.39
CA ARG A 556 59.77 16.34 -1.18
C ARG A 556 58.28 16.09 -0.99
N LEU A 557 57.69 15.14 -1.73
CA LEU A 557 56.30 14.73 -1.55
C LEU A 557 56.08 14.11 -0.17
N LYS A 558 57.03 13.30 0.30
CA LYS A 558 56.99 12.71 1.64
C LYS A 558 57.01 13.78 2.73
N VAL A 559 57.92 14.75 2.65
CA VAL A 559 58.00 15.86 3.61
C VAL A 559 56.73 16.71 3.59
N MET A 560 56.20 17.07 2.41
CA MET A 560 54.92 17.80 2.34
C MET A 560 53.74 16.99 2.88
N SER A 561 53.73 15.67 2.69
CA SER A 561 52.68 14.81 3.25
C SER A 561 52.71 14.80 4.77
N GLU A 562 53.92 14.71 5.35
CA GLU A 562 54.12 14.76 6.80
C GLU A 562 53.71 16.13 7.37
N GLU A 563 54.07 17.25 6.71
CA GLU A 563 53.64 18.60 7.09
C GLU A 563 52.12 18.80 7.03
N VAL A 564 51.44 18.21 6.04
CA VAL A 564 49.98 18.27 5.92
C VAL A 564 49.29 17.44 7.00
N GLU A 565 49.83 16.26 7.35
CA GLU A 565 49.32 15.45 8.46
C GLU A 565 49.52 16.14 9.81
N GLU A 566 50.67 16.79 10.01
CA GLU A 566 50.97 17.54 11.23
C GLU A 566 50.08 18.80 11.35
N ALA A 567 49.88 19.53 10.25
CA ALA A 567 48.96 20.67 10.19
C ALA A 567 47.49 20.24 10.45
N ASN A 568 47.05 19.12 9.88
CA ASN A 568 45.73 18.55 10.17
C ASN A 568 45.59 18.16 11.65
N SER A 569 46.62 17.54 12.22
CA SER A 569 46.67 17.15 13.64
C SER A 569 46.59 18.37 14.56
N MET A 570 47.29 19.46 14.23
CA MET A 570 47.20 20.73 14.96
C MET A 570 45.84 21.41 14.79
N CYS A 571 45.24 21.36 13.60
CA CYS A 571 43.89 21.86 13.39
C CYS A 571 42.86 21.11 14.25
N HIS A 572 43.02 19.80 14.48
CA HIS A 572 42.15 19.01 15.37
C HIS A 572 42.23 19.41 16.85
N LEU A 573 43.32 20.04 17.29
CA LEU A 573 43.50 20.52 18.66
C LEU A 573 42.88 21.91 18.90
N SER A 574 42.51 22.64 17.83
CA SER A 574 41.81 23.91 17.99
C SER A 574 40.45 23.70 18.67
N PRO A 575 40.11 24.46 19.73
CA PRO A 575 38.80 24.35 20.39
C PRO A 575 37.61 24.47 19.43
N ARG A 576 37.75 25.32 18.39
CA ARG A 576 36.75 25.48 17.34
C ARG A 576 36.59 24.21 16.48
N MET A 577 37.70 23.54 16.16
CA MET A 577 37.64 22.28 15.39
C MET A 577 37.07 21.14 16.23
N GLN A 578 37.40 21.07 17.52
CA GLN A 578 36.79 20.10 18.44
C GLN A 578 35.27 20.29 18.53
N GLN A 579 34.81 21.54 18.59
CA GLN A 579 33.39 21.86 18.53
C GLN A 579 32.76 21.40 17.20
N ILE A 580 33.41 21.66 16.05
CA ILE A 580 32.93 21.19 14.74
C ILE A 580 32.87 19.66 14.70
N MET A 581 33.86 18.95 15.22
CA MET A 581 33.88 17.48 15.25
C MET A 581 32.80 16.92 16.18
N SER A 582 32.55 17.56 17.32
CA SER A 582 31.43 17.22 18.22
C SER A 582 30.09 17.40 17.53
N LEU A 583 29.88 18.52 16.81
CA LEU A 583 28.67 18.76 16.02
C LEU A 583 28.52 17.74 14.89
N LYS A 584 29.60 17.41 14.17
CA LYS A 584 29.58 16.35 13.14
C LYS A 584 29.18 15.00 13.72
N LYS A 585 29.71 14.64 14.90
CA LYS A 585 29.33 13.41 15.61
C LYS A 585 27.86 13.43 16.02
N GLN A 586 27.36 14.54 16.55
CA GLN A 586 25.94 14.68 16.89
C GLN A 586 25.03 14.59 15.66
N VAL A 587 25.41 15.21 14.54
CA VAL A 587 24.67 15.10 13.27
C VAL A 587 24.64 13.66 12.79
N ALA A 588 25.78 12.95 12.77
CA ALA A 588 25.83 11.54 12.40
C ALA A 588 24.98 10.64 13.32
N GLU A 589 24.93 10.94 14.63
CA GLU A 589 24.09 10.22 15.58
C GLU A 589 22.59 10.51 15.37
N MET A 590 22.23 11.75 15.03
CA MET A 590 20.85 12.10 14.66
C MET A 590 20.42 11.43 13.35
N GLU A 591 21.31 11.40 12.34
CA GLU A 591 21.07 10.70 11.07
C GLU A 591 20.88 9.19 11.29
N ALA A 592 21.73 8.56 12.11
CA ALA A 592 21.58 7.14 12.46
C ALA A 592 20.25 6.86 13.17
N ARG A 593 19.84 7.72 14.12
CA ARG A 593 18.51 7.61 14.76
C ARG A 593 17.36 7.82 13.80
N GLN A 594 17.51 8.71 12.81
CA GLN A 594 16.50 8.94 11.79
C GLN A 594 16.36 7.73 10.87
N GLN A 595 17.47 7.16 10.40
CA GLN A 595 17.46 5.93 9.61
C GLN A 595 16.84 4.76 10.38
N GLN A 596 17.15 4.63 11.68
CA GLN A 596 16.51 3.62 12.53
C GLN A 596 14.98 3.81 12.57
N ARG A 597 14.50 5.03 12.85
CA ARG A 597 13.06 5.32 12.84
C ARG A 597 12.42 5.04 11.49
N GLU A 598 13.09 5.37 10.39
CA GLU A 598 12.60 5.09 9.04
C GLU A 598 12.46 3.57 8.79
N THR A 599 13.46 2.79 9.19
CA THR A 599 13.37 1.32 9.08
C THR A 599 12.27 0.71 9.97
N GLU A 600 12.07 1.24 11.18
CA GLU A 600 10.96 0.84 12.06
C GLU A 600 9.60 1.18 11.44
N TRP A 601 9.46 2.36 10.84
CA TRP A 601 8.26 2.78 10.13
C TRP A 601 7.97 1.92 8.89
N GLN A 602 8.99 1.59 8.10
CA GLN A 602 8.84 0.69 6.96
C GLN A 602 8.38 -0.71 7.39
N LYS A 603 8.92 -1.20 8.53
CA LYS A 603 8.49 -2.47 9.12
C LYS A 603 7.03 -2.44 9.58
N LEU A 604 6.62 -1.40 10.32
CA LEU A 604 5.22 -1.24 10.75
C LEU A 604 4.26 -1.13 9.56
N LEU A 605 4.67 -0.46 8.49
CA LEU A 605 3.88 -0.36 7.27
C LEU A 605 3.71 -1.73 6.60
N GLN A 606 4.77 -2.54 6.56
CA GLN A 606 4.72 -3.90 6.03
C GLN A 606 3.84 -4.82 6.87
N GLU A 607 3.95 -4.77 8.21
CA GLU A 607 3.10 -5.52 9.14
C GLU A 607 1.62 -5.11 9.01
N THR A 608 1.34 -3.82 8.83
CA THR A 608 -0.02 -3.30 8.60
C THR A 608 -0.59 -3.82 7.29
N LYS A 609 0.20 -3.82 6.21
CA LYS A 609 -0.21 -4.39 4.91
C LYS A 609 -0.50 -5.89 5.01
N GLN A 610 0.34 -6.64 5.71
CA GLN A 610 0.13 -8.07 5.94
C GLN A 610 -1.15 -8.34 6.74
N THR A 611 -1.38 -7.57 7.81
CA THR A 611 -2.58 -7.68 8.64
C THR A 611 -3.84 -7.38 7.82
N SER A 612 -3.81 -6.30 7.03
CA SER A 612 -4.92 -5.95 6.13
C SER A 612 -5.18 -7.02 5.07
N SER A 613 -4.13 -7.66 4.52
CA SER A 613 -4.27 -8.79 3.58
C SER A 613 -4.95 -9.99 4.24
N ILE A 614 -4.56 -10.33 5.47
CA ILE A 614 -5.15 -11.44 6.22
C ILE A 614 -6.62 -11.16 6.56
N GLU A 615 -6.95 -9.93 6.95
CA GLU A 615 -8.33 -9.50 7.21
C GLU A 615 -9.19 -9.57 5.94
N GLN A 616 -8.65 -9.15 4.79
CA GLN A 616 -9.31 -9.27 3.51
C GLN A 616 -9.57 -10.74 3.14
N GLU A 617 -8.56 -11.60 3.23
CA GLU A 617 -8.72 -13.04 2.96
C GLU A 617 -9.76 -13.69 3.88
N TYR A 618 -9.80 -13.29 5.15
CA TYR A 618 -10.80 -13.76 6.10
C TYR A 618 -12.21 -13.30 5.72
N ALA A 619 -12.37 -12.04 5.33
CA ALA A 619 -13.65 -11.51 4.85
C ALA A 619 -14.11 -12.23 3.56
N GLU A 620 -13.21 -12.45 2.60
CA GLU A 620 -13.50 -13.21 1.37
C GLU A 620 -13.88 -14.66 1.65
N ARG A 621 -13.24 -15.30 2.63
CA ARG A 621 -13.61 -16.66 3.06
C ARG A 621 -15.02 -16.68 3.65
N LYS A 622 -15.34 -15.73 4.53
CA LYS A 622 -16.69 -15.59 5.12
C LYS A 622 -17.76 -15.33 4.07
N TRP A 623 -17.48 -14.49 3.07
CA TRP A 623 -18.39 -14.26 1.94
C TRP A 623 -18.59 -15.50 1.08
N ARG A 624 -17.53 -16.26 0.81
CA ARG A 624 -17.63 -17.55 0.10
C ARG A 624 -18.48 -18.56 0.87
N GLU A 625 -18.30 -18.67 2.18
CA GLU A 625 -19.11 -19.55 3.03
C GLU A 625 -20.58 -19.14 3.05
N ALA A 626 -20.87 -17.85 3.20
CA ALA A 626 -22.24 -17.32 3.15
C ALA A 626 -22.90 -17.57 1.78
N LEU A 627 -22.17 -17.34 0.69
CA LEU A 627 -22.64 -17.61 -0.67
C LEU A 627 -22.93 -19.09 -0.89
N ASN A 628 -22.03 -19.97 -0.44
CA ASN A 628 -22.23 -21.42 -0.53
C ASN A 628 -23.45 -21.87 0.28
N SER A 629 -23.63 -21.36 1.49
CA SER A 629 -24.81 -21.63 2.33
C SER A 629 -26.11 -21.21 1.62
N LYS A 630 -26.13 -20.01 1.02
CA LYS A 630 -27.28 -19.53 0.25
C LYS A 630 -27.53 -20.35 -1.02
N ASN A 631 -26.49 -20.79 -1.72
CA ASN A 631 -26.64 -21.68 -2.87
C ASN A 631 -27.24 -23.03 -2.47
N MET A 632 -26.83 -23.60 -1.34
CA MET A 632 -27.43 -24.83 -0.80
C MET A 632 -28.91 -24.64 -0.44
N GLU A 633 -29.29 -23.49 0.13
CA GLU A 633 -30.69 -23.16 0.40
C GLU A 633 -31.52 -23.05 -0.90
N VAL A 634 -30.97 -22.39 -1.93
CA VAL A 634 -31.62 -22.29 -3.25
C VAL A 634 -31.79 -23.67 -3.89
N GLU A 635 -30.80 -24.55 -3.84
CA GLU A 635 -30.93 -25.92 -4.35
C GLU A 635 -31.96 -26.73 -3.57
N LYS A 636 -32.03 -26.56 -2.25
CA LYS A 636 -33.08 -27.19 -1.43
C LYS A 636 -34.48 -26.72 -1.88
N ILE A 637 -34.68 -25.41 -2.07
CA ILE A 637 -35.95 -24.85 -2.54
C ILE A 637 -36.28 -25.37 -3.95
N ARG A 638 -35.29 -25.50 -4.85
CA ARG A 638 -35.47 -26.09 -6.18
C ARG A 638 -35.97 -27.53 -6.12
N LEU A 639 -35.37 -28.36 -5.25
CA LEU A 639 -35.78 -29.75 -5.06
C LEU A 639 -37.19 -29.85 -4.48
N GLU A 640 -37.54 -29.02 -3.50
CA GLU A 640 -38.89 -28.94 -2.93
C GLU A 640 -39.93 -28.54 -3.99
N LEU A 641 -39.61 -27.53 -4.82
CA LEU A 641 -40.46 -27.09 -5.92
C LEU A 641 -40.67 -28.20 -6.96
N ASN A 642 -39.61 -28.89 -7.36
CA ASN A 642 -39.69 -30.02 -8.30
C ASN A 642 -40.58 -31.14 -7.74
N THR A 643 -40.46 -31.47 -6.45
CA THR A 643 -41.31 -32.46 -5.78
C THR A 643 -42.79 -32.07 -5.82
N ILE A 644 -43.09 -30.78 -5.59
CA ILE A 644 -44.46 -30.25 -5.68
C ILE A 644 -44.99 -30.34 -7.12
N ILE A 645 -44.16 -29.99 -8.11
CA ILE A 645 -44.52 -30.08 -9.53
C ILE A 645 -44.80 -31.53 -9.94
N GLU A 646 -43.95 -32.48 -9.54
CA GLU A 646 -44.15 -33.91 -9.79
C GLU A 646 -45.45 -34.43 -9.16
N ALA A 647 -45.73 -34.05 -7.91
CA ALA A 647 -46.99 -34.40 -7.24
C ALA A 647 -48.21 -33.82 -7.97
N ALA A 648 -48.13 -32.56 -8.43
CA ALA A 648 -49.18 -31.92 -9.20
C ALA A 648 -49.43 -32.64 -10.54
N MET A 649 -48.36 -33.01 -11.27
CA MET A 649 -48.46 -33.79 -12.51
C MET A 649 -49.07 -35.17 -12.26
N ALA A 650 -48.68 -35.86 -11.18
CA ALA A 650 -49.25 -37.17 -10.82
C ALA A 650 -50.74 -37.07 -10.51
N MET A 651 -51.17 -36.04 -9.76
CA MET A 651 -52.60 -35.78 -9.51
C MET A 651 -53.37 -35.48 -10.80
N GLN A 652 -52.81 -34.69 -11.70
CA GLN A 652 -53.41 -34.39 -12.99
C GLN A 652 -53.57 -35.66 -13.85
N GLN A 653 -52.55 -36.52 -13.90
CA GLN A 653 -52.63 -37.81 -14.59
C GLN A 653 -53.67 -38.74 -13.98
N ALA A 654 -53.81 -38.75 -12.65
CA ALA A 654 -54.83 -39.54 -11.95
C ALA A 654 -56.25 -39.02 -12.21
N GLN A 655 -56.44 -37.72 -12.46
CA GLN A 655 -57.74 -37.14 -12.84
C GLN A 655 -58.14 -37.43 -14.29
N HIS A 656 -57.18 -37.68 -15.18
CA HIS A 656 -57.43 -38.02 -16.59
C HIS A 656 -57.64 -39.51 -16.84
N ARG A 657 -57.32 -40.37 -15.87
CA ARG A 657 -57.66 -41.79 -15.86
C ARG A 657 -59.03 -41.98 -15.23
#